data_AF-A0AAQ3TMC4-F1
#
_entry.id   AF-A0AAQ3TMC4-F1
#
_cell.length_a   1.000
_cell.length_b   1.000
_cell.length_c   1.000
_cell.angle_alpha   90.00
_cell.angle_beta   90.00
_cell.angle_gamma   90.00
#
_symmetry.space_group_name_H-M   'P 1'
#
loop_
_entity.id
_entity.type
_entity.pdbx_description
1 polymer ?
#
loop_
_entity_poly.entity_id
_entity_poly.type
_entity_poly.pdbx_seq_one_letter_code
_entity_poly.pdbx_strand_id
1 'polypeptide(L)'
;MGAGNNKKRGHPLLRGGARRERYTHGFSASQMAALTALCGALVPRLPPDRRRPHHEDDDGGRGGFCGDRVHKAADVEVEEFLLASAADPPVPDEAAELMSRMCLPEALALVRAVLWLLGTRLGSLALCGAPCLTWRFPFVRRFGELETEQREAALRRWSRQTLLPPLRMFFLITKVFCLYVFYSWTDENSENPHWRAIGYSPPVDDDEPAAEEEAERPEKRPLDDGVVETISETDASLPASLARRGLKVTADAARNACVVECDVAIVGSGCGGGVAAAVLASAGHKVVVIEKGGYFAARDYTAVEAPSMNQLYEGGGFVSTLSGSALLLAGSTVGGGTAVNWSACIKTPDDVRREWAREHGLPLFAADEYAAAMDKVFERLGVTHGCAEEGLQNKVLRRGCEKLGYKVESVARNSSEGHYCGSCGFGCRAGDKRGTDTTWLVDAVRRGAVILTGCKAEKLMLERTGSGGADGGREKRCVGVVARSTNPAITMALEVRARATVSACGSLLTPVLLRGSGLSNRHIGKNLHLHPTALVWGYFPDTTMPDLKGKMYEGGIITSLHKVEGRAILETPAMGVAAAGTQFPWVSGHDMKQRMLRYGRTVHLFSMVRDRGSGTVHGERRIAYHLDATDRENMREGLRRALRVLAAAGAAEIGTHRSDGQRFVCRGATEAALEEFLDGVDVVRGPQSKAEAWSLCCTAHQMGSCRMGATPADGAVDARGESWEAAQLFVCDASVLPTAVGVNPMVTIQSVAYCLAMGIAESLRQQ
;
A
#
# COMPACT_ATOMS: atom_id res chain seq x y z
N MET A 1 10.47 42.34 17.79
CA MET A 1 11.10 41.17 18.45
C MET A 1 9.99 40.13 18.56
N GLY A 2 9.84 39.09 17.75
CA GLY A 2 10.71 38.33 16.86
C GLY A 2 9.96 37.00 16.70
N ALA A 3 8.80 37.05 16.03
CA ALA A 3 7.99 35.86 15.79
C ALA A 3 8.71 35.02 14.73
N GLY A 4 9.47 34.03 15.18
CA GLY A 4 10.03 33.00 14.33
C GLY A 4 8.88 32.27 13.64
N ASN A 5 8.64 32.62 12.39
CA ASN A 5 7.70 31.93 11.51
C ASN A 5 8.40 30.61 11.11
N ASN A 6 8.41 29.61 12.01
CA ASN A 6 8.91 28.28 11.70
C ASN A 6 8.03 27.73 10.57
N LYS A 7 8.53 27.78 9.34
CA LYS A 7 7.93 27.08 8.21
C LYS A 7 8.02 25.60 8.57
N LYS A 8 6.92 25.01 9.03
CA LYS A 8 6.74 23.54 9.12
C LYS A 8 7.28 22.92 7.80
N ARG A 9 7.91 21.73 7.80
CA ARG A 9 8.56 21.06 6.64
C ARG A 9 7.68 19.92 6.11
N GLY A 10 7.82 19.52 4.84
CA GLY A 10 6.88 18.63 4.13
C GLY A 10 5.92 19.35 3.16
N HIS A 11 5.03 18.66 2.47
CA HIS A 11 4.00 19.27 1.63
C HIS A 11 2.69 19.38 2.42
N PRO A 12 1.89 20.47 2.30
CA PRO A 12 0.64 20.62 3.04
C PRO A 12 -0.32 19.42 2.93
N LEU A 13 -0.38 18.79 1.75
CA LEU A 13 -1.19 17.58 1.52
C LEU A 13 -0.71 16.33 2.29
N LEU A 14 0.53 16.31 2.75
CA LEU A 14 1.18 15.17 3.42
C LEU A 14 1.33 15.38 4.94
N ARG A 15 1.04 16.57 5.47
CA ARG A 15 1.20 16.86 6.91
C ARG A 15 0.01 16.48 7.78
N GLY A 16 -1.12 16.14 7.18
CA GLY A 16 -2.36 15.93 7.93
C GLY A 16 -2.91 17.26 8.46
N GLY A 17 -3.70 17.21 9.54
CA GLY A 17 -4.33 18.39 10.13
C GLY A 17 -5.82 18.24 10.33
N ALA A 18 -6.38 19.10 11.18
CA ALA A 18 -7.83 19.20 11.35
C ALA A 18 -8.48 19.56 10.01
N ARG A 19 -9.47 18.77 9.60
CA ARG A 19 -10.29 19.07 8.44
C ARG A 19 -10.94 20.44 8.62
N ARG A 20 -10.67 21.35 7.68
CA ARG A 20 -11.24 22.71 7.66
C ARG A 20 -12.57 22.80 6.90
N GLU A 21 -12.85 21.81 6.06
CA GLU A 21 -14.06 21.72 5.25
C GLU A 21 -15.19 21.01 5.98
N ARG A 22 -16.44 21.32 5.65
CA ARG A 22 -17.59 20.58 6.19
C ARG A 22 -17.58 19.13 5.71
N TYR A 23 -18.03 18.21 6.56
CA TYR A 23 -18.24 16.82 6.17
C TYR A 23 -19.34 16.70 5.10
N THR A 24 -19.11 15.85 4.10
CA THR A 24 -20.03 15.63 2.96
C THR A 24 -20.40 14.16 2.79
N HIS A 25 -20.10 13.33 3.80
CA HIS A 25 -20.32 11.89 3.81
C HIS A 25 -21.78 11.46 3.60
N GLY A 26 -22.78 12.33 3.83
CA GLY A 26 -24.20 12.08 3.50
C GLY A 26 -24.87 11.00 4.36
N PHE A 27 -24.40 10.76 5.58
CA PHE A 27 -25.04 9.87 6.55
C PHE A 27 -26.07 10.67 7.36
N SER A 28 -27.21 10.06 7.69
CA SER A 28 -28.23 10.71 8.52
C SER A 28 -27.77 10.83 9.97
N ALA A 29 -28.42 11.71 10.74
CA ALA A 29 -28.15 11.85 12.19
C ALA A 29 -28.33 10.52 12.95
N SER A 30 -29.32 9.69 12.57
CA SER A 30 -29.53 8.38 13.19
C SER A 30 -28.43 7.37 12.85
N GLN A 31 -27.94 7.38 11.61
CA GLN A 31 -26.81 6.55 11.20
C GLN A 31 -25.52 6.99 11.90
N MET A 32 -25.28 8.30 12.02
CA MET A 32 -24.12 8.84 12.73
C MET A 32 -24.14 8.48 14.21
N ALA A 33 -25.28 8.60 14.89
CA ALA A 33 -25.40 8.17 16.29
C ALA A 33 -25.09 6.68 16.47
N ALA A 34 -25.52 5.81 15.54
CA ALA A 34 -25.18 4.39 15.56
C ALA A 34 -23.69 4.15 15.29
N LEU A 35 -23.10 4.88 14.33
CA LEU A 35 -21.67 4.79 14.01
C LEU A 35 -20.79 5.25 15.18
N THR A 36 -21.13 6.35 15.84
CA THR A 36 -20.45 6.84 17.04
C THR A 36 -20.46 5.80 18.15
N ALA A 37 -21.62 5.19 18.43
CA ALA A 37 -21.72 4.12 19.42
C ALA A 37 -20.92 2.87 19.03
N LEU A 38 -20.84 2.56 17.73
CA LEU A 38 -20.04 1.45 17.22
C LEU A 38 -18.54 1.73 17.39
N CYS A 39 -18.09 2.94 17.05
CA CYS A 39 -16.70 3.36 17.24
C CYS A 39 -16.31 3.29 18.72
N GLY A 40 -17.17 3.78 19.62
CA GLY A 40 -16.97 3.67 21.07
C GLY A 40 -17.00 2.25 21.62
N ALA A 41 -17.51 1.26 20.88
CA ALA A 41 -17.38 -0.15 21.24
C ALA A 41 -16.09 -0.77 20.69
N LEU A 42 -15.62 -0.32 19.52
CA LEU A 42 -14.35 -0.77 18.93
C LEU A 42 -13.15 -0.28 19.74
N VAL A 43 -13.18 0.98 20.18
CA VAL A 43 -12.17 1.60 21.04
C VAL A 43 -12.88 2.33 22.19
N PRO A 44 -13.18 1.64 23.29
CA PRO A 44 -13.93 2.19 24.42
C PRO A 44 -13.04 2.96 25.39
N ARG A 45 -13.68 3.78 26.22
CA ARG A 45 -13.06 4.30 27.44
C ARG A 45 -12.88 3.14 28.43
N LEU A 46 -11.66 2.96 28.92
CA LEU A 46 -11.35 1.97 29.95
C LEU A 46 -11.13 2.72 31.27
N PRO A 47 -11.77 2.29 32.37
CA PRO A 47 -11.51 2.88 33.66
C PRO A 47 -10.03 2.68 34.05
N PRO A 48 -9.40 3.62 34.78
CA PRO A 48 -8.05 3.44 35.28
C PRO A 48 -8.01 2.19 36.16
N ASP A 49 -7.06 1.30 35.88
CA ASP A 49 -6.93 0.03 36.58
C ASP A 49 -6.49 0.31 38.03
N ARG A 50 -7.41 0.20 38.99
CA ARG A 50 -7.14 0.40 40.42
C ARG A 50 -6.24 -0.71 41.02
N ARG A 51 -5.73 -1.63 40.20
CA ARG A 51 -4.94 -2.81 40.62
C ARG A 51 -3.53 -2.87 40.04
N ARG A 52 -2.88 -1.74 39.71
CA ARG A 52 -1.41 -1.75 39.72
C ARG A 52 -0.98 -1.76 41.19
N PRO A 53 -0.25 -2.79 41.67
CA PRO A 53 0.46 -2.65 42.93
C PRO A 53 1.40 -1.47 42.74
N HIS A 54 1.37 -0.50 43.66
CA HIS A 54 2.49 0.39 43.81
C HIS A 54 3.74 -0.49 43.93
N HIS A 55 4.75 -0.23 43.10
CA HIS A 55 6.09 -0.70 43.39
C HIS A 55 6.45 -0.13 44.77
N GLU A 56 6.31 -0.94 45.82
CA GLU A 56 7.00 -0.73 47.08
C GLU A 56 8.47 -1.05 46.81
N ASP A 57 9.19 -0.05 46.27
CA ASP A 57 10.65 -0.03 46.31
C ASP A 57 11.04 0.30 47.76
N ASP A 58 11.11 -0.74 48.59
CA ASP A 58 11.87 -0.72 49.82
C ASP A 58 13.34 -0.93 49.45
N ASP A 59 14.00 0.13 49.00
CA ASP A 59 15.46 0.20 48.99
C ASP A 59 15.90 1.64 49.33
N GLY A 60 16.26 1.83 50.59
CA GLY A 60 16.88 3.05 51.08
C GLY A 60 18.26 3.24 50.45
N GLY A 61 18.39 4.15 49.49
CA GLY A 61 19.71 4.47 48.93
C GLY A 61 19.69 5.58 47.89
N ARG A 62 20.11 6.78 48.29
CA ARG A 62 20.29 8.01 47.50
C ARG A 62 20.72 7.80 46.03
N GLY A 63 19.90 8.26 45.08
CA GLY A 63 20.36 8.56 43.71
C GLY A 63 19.25 8.92 42.70
N GLY A 64 19.16 10.21 42.33
CA GLY A 64 18.68 10.63 40.99
C GLY A 64 17.24 11.16 40.86
N PHE A 65 17.06 12.48 41.03
CA PHE A 65 15.81 13.24 40.86
C PHE A 65 15.19 13.27 39.43
N CYS A 66 15.70 12.45 38.49
CA CYS A 66 15.27 12.42 37.08
C CYS A 66 14.42 11.20 36.71
N GLY A 67 14.62 10.02 37.32
CA GLY A 67 13.86 8.81 36.96
C GLY A 67 12.37 8.89 37.34
N ASP A 68 12.09 9.50 38.49
CA ASP A 68 10.75 9.53 39.08
C ASP A 68 9.74 10.41 38.29
N ARG A 69 10.23 11.37 37.50
CA ARG A 69 9.39 12.22 36.63
C ARG A 69 9.06 11.56 35.30
N VAL A 70 9.99 10.77 34.75
CA VAL A 70 9.81 10.10 33.45
C VAL A 70 8.80 8.95 33.59
N HIS A 71 8.86 8.19 34.69
CA HIS A 71 7.87 7.16 34.98
C HIS A 71 6.46 7.74 35.20
N LYS A 72 6.34 8.85 35.95
CA LYS A 72 5.05 9.56 36.13
C LYS A 72 4.47 10.09 34.82
N ALA A 73 5.30 10.65 33.94
CA ALA A 73 4.84 11.16 32.64
C ALA A 73 4.34 10.03 31.72
N ALA A 74 5.07 8.92 31.64
CA ALA A 74 4.66 7.75 30.87
C ALA A 74 3.34 7.12 31.38
N ASP A 75 3.14 7.11 32.70
CA ASP A 75 1.90 6.62 33.30
C ASP A 75 0.69 7.51 32.98
N VAL A 76 0.88 8.84 32.93
CA VAL A 76 -0.18 9.79 32.53
C VAL A 76 -0.57 9.61 31.06
N GLU A 77 0.41 9.51 30.16
CA GLU A 77 0.14 9.30 28.72
C GLU A 77 -0.63 7.98 28.48
N VAL A 78 -0.28 6.92 29.21
CA VAL A 78 -1.00 5.63 29.15
C VAL A 78 -2.42 5.77 29.71
N GLU A 79 -2.61 6.48 30.82
CA GLU A 79 -3.94 6.71 31.39
C GLU A 79 -4.85 7.51 30.43
N GLU A 80 -4.33 8.58 29.82
CA GLU A 80 -5.05 9.37 28.82
C GLU A 80 -5.45 8.53 27.60
N PHE A 81 -4.55 7.69 27.10
CA PHE A 81 -4.86 6.74 26.03
C PHE A 81 -5.95 5.74 26.43
N LEU A 82 -5.90 5.21 27.64
CA LEU A 82 -6.91 4.27 28.15
C LEU A 82 -8.28 4.95 28.33
N LEU A 83 -8.32 6.23 28.64
CA LEU A 83 -9.55 7.03 28.78
C LEU A 83 -10.13 7.55 27.45
N ALA A 84 -9.33 7.62 26.37
CA ALA A 84 -9.78 8.05 25.05
C ALA A 84 -10.80 7.08 24.42
N SER A 85 -11.71 7.56 23.57
CA SER A 85 -12.66 6.71 22.85
C SER A 85 -12.75 7.08 21.38
N ALA A 86 -12.94 6.10 20.51
CA ALA A 86 -13.24 6.39 19.10
C ALA A 86 -14.67 6.92 18.89
N ALA A 87 -15.50 7.00 19.93
CA ALA A 87 -16.75 7.76 19.88
C ALA A 87 -16.51 9.28 19.92
N ASP A 88 -15.34 9.72 20.37
CA ASP A 88 -15.02 11.13 20.51
C ASP A 88 -14.72 11.76 19.12
N PRO A 89 -15.13 13.00 18.86
CA PRO A 89 -14.76 13.71 17.63
C PRO A 89 -13.23 13.82 17.48
N PRO A 90 -12.69 13.78 16.25
CA PRO A 90 -13.40 13.75 14.97
C PRO A 90 -13.65 12.33 14.40
N VAL A 91 -13.42 11.27 15.17
CA VAL A 91 -13.25 9.92 14.64
C VAL A 91 -14.47 9.39 13.86
N PRO A 92 -15.72 9.49 14.37
CA PRO A 92 -16.88 8.96 13.64
C PRO A 92 -17.14 9.66 12.31
N ASP A 93 -16.99 10.99 12.25
CA ASP A 93 -17.24 11.79 11.05
C ASP A 93 -16.16 11.56 9.98
N GLU A 94 -14.88 11.52 10.38
CA GLU A 94 -13.79 11.19 9.46
C GLU A 94 -13.90 9.74 8.94
N ALA A 95 -14.28 8.79 9.80
CA ALA A 95 -14.52 7.42 9.35
C ALA A 95 -15.67 7.35 8.33
N ALA A 96 -16.76 8.09 8.56
CA ALA A 96 -17.89 8.17 7.62
C ALA A 96 -17.47 8.79 6.27
N GLU A 97 -16.66 9.82 6.31
CA GLU A 97 -16.13 10.51 5.13
C GLU A 97 -15.20 9.62 4.31
N LEU A 98 -14.25 8.95 4.97
CA LEU A 98 -13.35 7.99 4.30
C LEU A 98 -14.14 6.82 3.70
N MET A 99 -15.13 6.28 4.42
CA MET A 99 -16.01 5.22 3.89
C MET A 99 -16.74 5.69 2.62
N SER A 100 -17.28 6.91 2.60
CA SER A 100 -17.99 7.45 1.43
C SER A 100 -17.10 7.67 0.21
N ARG A 101 -15.81 7.96 0.42
CA ARG A 101 -14.83 8.18 -0.67
C ARG A 101 -14.20 6.88 -1.17
N MET A 102 -13.88 5.96 -0.26
CA MET A 102 -12.98 4.84 -0.53
C MET A 102 -13.72 3.51 -0.75
N CYS A 103 -14.90 3.30 -0.17
CA CYS A 103 -15.67 2.06 -0.36
C CYS A 103 -16.25 1.95 -1.78
N LEU A 104 -16.45 0.71 -2.23
CA LEU A 104 -17.32 0.43 -3.37
C LEU A 104 -18.77 0.84 -3.05
N PRO A 105 -19.57 1.30 -4.03
CA PRO A 105 -20.94 1.75 -3.80
C PRO A 105 -21.82 0.72 -3.08
N GLU A 106 -21.69 -0.55 -3.41
CA GLU A 106 -22.48 -1.64 -2.81
C GLU A 106 -22.06 -1.89 -1.35
N ALA A 107 -20.77 -1.76 -1.03
CA ALA A 107 -20.26 -1.84 0.34
C ALA A 107 -20.72 -0.65 1.19
N LEU A 108 -20.71 0.56 0.62
CA LEU A 108 -21.22 1.76 1.30
C LEU A 108 -22.74 1.66 1.54
N ALA A 109 -23.49 1.15 0.56
CA ALA A 109 -24.93 0.91 0.70
C ALA A 109 -25.24 -0.07 1.83
N LEU A 110 -24.46 -1.15 1.95
CA LEU A 110 -24.55 -2.09 3.07
C LEU A 110 -24.31 -1.39 4.41
N VAL A 111 -23.24 -0.60 4.54
CA VAL A 111 -22.94 0.15 5.78
C VAL A 111 -24.09 1.08 6.15
N ARG A 112 -24.60 1.85 5.19
CA ARG A 112 -25.74 2.76 5.40
C ARG A 112 -27.00 2.00 5.83
N ALA A 113 -27.31 0.88 5.21
CA ALA A 113 -28.49 0.07 5.54
C ALA A 113 -28.40 -0.50 6.97
N VAL A 114 -27.26 -1.06 7.35
CA VAL A 114 -27.06 -1.63 8.70
C VAL A 114 -27.08 -0.54 9.76
N LEU A 115 -26.40 0.59 9.56
CA LEU A 115 -26.44 1.73 10.50
C LEU A 115 -27.85 2.31 10.64
N TRP A 116 -28.62 2.36 9.55
CA TRP A 116 -30.03 2.80 9.60
C TRP A 116 -30.87 1.86 10.47
N LEU A 117 -30.72 0.52 10.30
CA LEU A 117 -31.39 -0.47 11.14
C LEU A 117 -31.00 -0.30 12.62
N LEU A 118 -29.72 -0.13 12.93
CA LEU A 118 -29.21 0.11 14.29
C LEU A 118 -29.70 1.44 14.89
N GLY A 119 -30.08 2.41 14.04
CA GLY A 119 -30.75 3.64 14.46
C GLY A 119 -32.19 3.43 14.95
N THR A 120 -32.80 2.28 14.68
CA THR A 120 -34.17 1.93 15.09
C THR A 120 -34.19 0.90 16.22
N ARG A 121 -35.27 0.88 17.03
CA ARG A 121 -35.44 -0.12 18.11
C ARG A 121 -35.59 -1.54 17.57
N LEU A 122 -36.46 -1.72 16.58
CA LEU A 122 -36.71 -3.03 15.98
C LEU A 122 -35.49 -3.57 15.23
N GLY A 123 -34.79 -2.72 14.46
CA GLY A 123 -33.56 -3.12 13.78
C GLY A 123 -32.43 -3.44 14.76
N SER A 124 -32.31 -2.67 15.86
CA SER A 124 -31.37 -3.01 16.94
C SER A 124 -31.70 -4.36 17.58
N LEU A 125 -32.97 -4.62 17.90
CA LEU A 125 -33.39 -5.92 18.42
C LEU A 125 -33.10 -7.06 17.45
N ALA A 126 -33.35 -6.86 16.15
CA ALA A 126 -33.07 -7.87 15.12
C ALA A 126 -31.57 -8.18 14.99
N LEU A 127 -30.70 -7.16 15.06
CA LEU A 127 -29.26 -7.31 14.84
C LEU A 127 -28.47 -7.64 16.12
N CYS A 128 -28.97 -7.21 17.29
CA CYS A 128 -28.31 -7.33 18.59
C CYS A 128 -28.99 -8.37 19.50
N GLY A 129 -30.27 -8.66 19.31
CA GLY A 129 -31.02 -9.67 20.06
C GLY A 129 -31.45 -9.22 21.46
N ALA A 130 -31.62 -10.18 22.36
CA ALA A 130 -32.14 -9.98 23.72
C ALA A 130 -31.49 -8.85 24.55
N PRO A 131 -30.19 -8.48 24.40
CA PRO A 131 -29.61 -7.33 25.11
C PRO A 131 -30.34 -5.99 24.88
N CYS A 132 -31.09 -5.86 23.79
CA CYS A 132 -31.95 -4.70 23.53
C CYS A 132 -33.20 -4.66 24.41
N LEU A 133 -33.64 -5.78 24.99
CA LEU A 133 -34.83 -5.83 25.83
C LEU A 133 -34.55 -5.23 27.21
N THR A 134 -35.50 -4.46 27.71
CA THR A 134 -35.45 -3.86 29.05
C THR A 134 -36.86 -3.81 29.62
N TRP A 135 -36.96 -3.88 30.96
CA TRP A 135 -38.23 -3.75 31.66
C TRP A 135 -38.69 -2.29 31.80
N ARG A 136 -37.86 -1.32 31.38
CA ARG A 136 -38.19 0.11 31.40
C ARG A 136 -38.71 0.56 30.04
N PHE A 137 -39.84 1.26 29.99
CA PHE A 137 -40.34 1.82 28.74
C PHE A 137 -39.37 2.90 28.21
N PRO A 138 -39.02 2.89 26.91
CA PRO A 138 -39.42 1.92 25.88
C PRO A 138 -38.70 0.57 26.04
N PHE A 139 -39.48 -0.53 26.06
CA PHE A 139 -39.00 -1.88 26.39
C PHE A 139 -37.91 -2.44 25.45
N VAL A 140 -37.59 -1.72 24.38
CA VAL A 140 -36.54 -2.05 23.42
C VAL A 140 -35.61 -0.85 23.28
N ARG A 141 -34.33 -1.05 23.59
CA ARG A 141 -33.25 -0.08 23.43
C ARG A 141 -32.68 -0.12 22.01
N ARG A 142 -32.30 1.06 21.50
CA ARG A 142 -31.48 1.19 20.29
C ARG A 142 -30.05 0.73 20.58
N PHE A 143 -29.29 0.40 19.55
CA PHE A 143 -27.87 0.00 19.68
C PHE A 143 -27.04 1.05 20.44
N GLY A 144 -27.26 2.33 20.18
CA GLY A 144 -26.58 3.43 20.89
C GLY A 144 -26.91 3.54 22.38
N GLU A 145 -28.03 2.97 22.83
CA GLU A 145 -28.51 2.98 24.22
C GLU A 145 -28.06 1.74 25.01
N LEU A 146 -27.35 0.80 24.36
CA LEU A 146 -26.76 -0.36 25.01
C LEU A 146 -25.51 0.01 25.80
N GLU A 147 -25.19 -0.77 26.83
CA GLU A 147 -23.90 -0.64 27.51
C GLU A 147 -22.75 -1.07 26.58
N THR A 148 -21.54 -0.56 26.82
CA THR A 148 -20.37 -0.85 25.97
C THR A 148 -20.11 -2.35 25.84
N GLU A 149 -20.19 -3.10 26.94
CA GLU A 149 -20.01 -4.56 26.93
C GLU A 149 -21.05 -5.28 26.05
N GLN A 150 -22.29 -4.79 26.05
CA GLN A 150 -23.38 -5.33 25.24
C GLN A 150 -23.14 -5.04 23.75
N ARG A 151 -22.64 -3.84 23.41
CA ARG A 151 -22.23 -3.51 22.04
C ARG A 151 -21.06 -4.38 21.59
N GLU A 152 -20.03 -4.54 22.41
CA GLU A 152 -18.90 -5.42 22.08
C GLU A 152 -19.34 -6.87 21.84
N ALA A 153 -20.25 -7.40 22.65
CA ALA A 153 -20.78 -8.75 22.47
C ALA A 153 -21.50 -8.89 21.11
N ALA A 154 -22.23 -7.86 20.68
CA ALA A 154 -22.84 -7.84 19.35
C ALA A 154 -21.77 -7.84 18.24
N LEU A 155 -20.72 -7.00 18.35
CA LEU A 155 -19.61 -6.96 17.39
C LEU A 155 -18.88 -8.30 17.27
N ARG A 156 -18.59 -8.97 18.42
CA ARG A 156 -17.99 -10.31 18.44
C ARG A 156 -18.85 -11.32 17.68
N ARG A 157 -20.18 -11.30 17.90
CA ARG A 157 -21.10 -12.19 17.18
C ARG A 157 -21.10 -11.90 15.69
N TRP A 158 -21.09 -10.63 15.28
CA TRP A 158 -21.05 -10.24 13.86
C TRP A 158 -19.76 -10.67 13.18
N SER A 159 -18.62 -10.57 13.87
CA SER A 159 -17.32 -11.04 13.36
C SER A 159 -17.31 -12.55 13.09
N ARG A 160 -17.96 -13.34 13.95
CA ARG A 160 -18.00 -14.82 13.84
C ARG A 160 -19.16 -15.35 13.00
N GLN A 161 -20.19 -14.55 12.71
CA GLN A 161 -21.41 -14.97 12.03
C GLN A 161 -21.15 -15.56 10.63
N THR A 162 -21.58 -16.80 10.40
CA THR A 162 -21.41 -17.52 9.12
C THR A 162 -22.67 -17.51 8.25
N LEU A 163 -23.86 -17.32 8.85
CA LEU A 163 -25.14 -17.38 8.16
C LEU A 163 -25.54 -16.08 7.45
N LEU A 164 -24.99 -14.95 7.89
CA LEU A 164 -25.24 -13.62 7.32
C LEU A 164 -23.91 -12.90 7.00
N PRO A 165 -23.18 -13.32 5.94
CA PRO A 165 -21.89 -12.73 5.57
C PRO A 165 -21.88 -11.20 5.42
N PRO A 166 -22.97 -10.52 4.97
CA PRO A 166 -22.99 -9.06 4.92
C PRO A 166 -22.76 -8.40 6.28
N LEU A 167 -23.21 -9.00 7.38
CA LEU A 167 -23.02 -8.41 8.71
C LEU A 167 -21.56 -8.49 9.18
N ARG A 168 -20.83 -9.52 8.74
CA ARG A 168 -19.39 -9.63 8.96
C ARG A 168 -18.61 -8.63 8.10
N MET A 169 -19.01 -8.41 6.85
CA MET A 169 -18.44 -7.35 6.01
C MET A 169 -18.68 -5.96 6.62
N PHE A 170 -19.88 -5.71 7.15
CA PHE A 170 -20.18 -4.49 7.89
C PHE A 170 -19.25 -4.28 9.09
N PHE A 171 -19.05 -5.32 9.92
CA PHE A 171 -18.10 -5.29 11.03
C PHE A 171 -16.68 -4.98 10.55
N LEU A 172 -16.19 -5.67 9.52
CA LEU A 172 -14.85 -5.45 8.98
C LEU A 172 -14.65 -4.01 8.48
N ILE A 173 -15.58 -3.49 7.66
CA ILE A 173 -15.47 -2.14 7.09
C ILE A 173 -15.44 -1.10 8.22
N THR A 174 -16.40 -1.16 9.14
CA THR A 174 -16.47 -0.20 10.25
C THR A 174 -15.28 -0.30 11.19
N LYS A 175 -14.80 -1.52 11.49
CA LYS A 175 -13.55 -1.76 12.23
C LYS A 175 -12.37 -1.08 11.55
N VAL A 176 -12.18 -1.33 10.25
CA VAL A 176 -11.02 -0.82 9.51
C VAL A 176 -11.01 0.70 9.50
N PHE A 177 -12.10 1.36 9.10
CA PHE A 177 -12.10 2.83 9.04
C PHE A 177 -12.05 3.50 10.42
N CYS A 178 -12.71 2.94 11.43
CA CYS A 178 -12.65 3.47 12.80
C CYS A 178 -11.23 3.39 13.37
N LEU A 179 -10.59 2.22 13.31
CA LEU A 179 -9.24 2.04 13.85
C LEU A 179 -8.20 2.81 13.03
N TYR A 180 -8.36 2.88 11.71
CA TYR A 180 -7.48 3.65 10.86
C TYR A 180 -7.46 5.11 11.29
N VAL A 181 -8.63 5.74 11.39
CA VAL A 181 -8.75 7.15 11.80
C VAL A 181 -8.24 7.36 13.22
N PHE A 182 -8.66 6.53 14.18
CA PHE A 182 -8.27 6.70 15.59
C PHE A 182 -6.74 6.69 15.79
N TYR A 183 -6.01 5.83 15.09
CA TYR A 183 -4.56 5.70 15.26
C TYR A 183 -3.72 6.59 14.31
N SER A 184 -4.29 7.13 13.24
CA SER A 184 -3.53 7.96 12.28
C SER A 184 -3.96 9.42 12.19
N TRP A 185 -5.08 9.80 12.81
CA TRP A 185 -5.50 11.19 12.83
C TRP A 185 -4.44 12.05 13.53
N THR A 186 -4.21 13.24 13.00
CA THR A 186 -3.30 14.22 13.58
C THR A 186 -3.95 15.60 13.65
N ASP A 187 -3.53 16.39 14.62
CA ASP A 187 -3.88 17.80 14.73
C ASP A 187 -3.11 18.66 13.70
N GLU A 188 -3.27 19.99 13.77
CA GLU A 188 -2.60 20.93 12.86
C GLU A 188 -1.06 20.92 12.98
N ASN A 189 -0.51 20.34 14.04
CA ASN A 189 0.92 20.17 14.29
C ASN A 189 1.44 18.82 13.84
N SER A 190 0.61 18.01 13.17
CA SER A 190 0.95 16.63 12.78
C SER A 190 1.18 15.71 13.98
N GLU A 191 0.60 16.06 15.13
CA GLU A 191 0.70 15.29 16.37
C GLU A 191 -0.58 14.50 16.63
N ASN A 192 -0.42 13.33 17.25
CA ASN A 192 -1.53 12.58 17.83
C ASN A 192 -1.25 12.42 19.34
N PRO A 193 -2.21 12.76 20.21
CA PRO A 193 -2.00 12.74 21.66
C PRO A 193 -1.72 11.34 22.23
N HIS A 194 -1.99 10.28 21.48
CA HIS A 194 -1.90 8.90 21.93
C HIS A 194 -0.65 8.15 21.46
N TRP A 195 0.12 8.73 20.53
CA TRP A 195 1.25 8.03 19.92
C TRP A 195 2.36 7.67 20.91
N ARG A 196 2.66 8.56 21.86
CA ARG A 196 3.70 8.30 22.88
C ARG A 196 3.34 7.11 23.77
N ALA A 197 2.08 7.02 24.20
CA ALA A 197 1.57 5.90 25.02
C ALA A 197 1.74 4.53 24.35
N ILE A 198 1.71 4.47 23.02
CA ILE A 198 1.89 3.23 22.24
C ILE A 198 3.34 3.03 21.76
N GLY A 199 4.26 3.89 22.19
CA GLY A 199 5.67 3.86 21.82
C GLY A 199 5.93 4.25 20.36
N TYR A 200 5.03 5.03 19.74
CA TYR A 200 5.20 5.58 18.40
C TYR A 200 5.61 7.05 18.49
N SER A 201 6.69 7.40 17.80
CA SER A 201 7.23 8.75 17.72
C SER A 201 7.91 8.83 16.36
N PRO A 202 7.15 9.04 15.28
CA PRO A 202 7.75 9.15 13.96
C PRO A 202 8.69 10.36 13.95
N PRO A 203 9.77 10.34 13.16
CA PRO A 203 10.67 11.48 13.06
C PRO A 203 9.87 12.74 12.70
N VAL A 204 9.84 13.70 13.63
CA VAL A 204 9.21 15.01 13.44
C VAL A 204 10.21 15.93 12.76
N ASP A 205 9.77 17.07 12.23
CA ASP A 205 10.63 18.01 11.49
C ASP A 205 11.86 18.50 12.28
N ASP A 206 11.91 18.33 13.60
CA ASP A 206 12.99 18.77 14.49
C ASP A 206 14.14 17.73 14.67
N ASP A 207 13.94 16.47 14.27
CA ASP A 207 14.97 15.43 14.31
C ASP A 207 15.64 15.31 12.90
N GLU A 208 16.69 16.11 12.67
CA GLU A 208 17.71 16.12 11.58
C GLU A 208 17.57 17.12 10.39
N PRO A 209 18.66 17.71 9.85
CA PRO A 209 20.06 17.89 10.31
C PRO A 209 20.35 19.37 10.69
N ALA A 210 21.61 19.72 11.00
CA ALA A 210 22.01 21.11 11.27
C ALA A 210 21.60 22.05 10.11
N ALA A 211 21.27 23.32 10.42
CA ALA A 211 20.86 24.33 9.43
C ALA A 211 21.82 24.48 8.21
N GLU A 212 23.07 24.02 8.37
CA GLU A 212 24.09 23.96 7.32
C GLU A 212 23.78 22.92 6.23
N GLU A 213 23.28 21.72 6.57
CA GLU A 213 22.89 20.69 5.58
C GLU A 213 21.58 21.04 4.85
N GLU A 214 20.70 21.83 5.48
CA GLU A 214 19.48 22.32 4.84
C GLU A 214 19.76 23.45 3.84
N ALA A 215 20.81 24.25 4.08
CA ALA A 215 21.30 25.27 3.16
C ALA A 215 21.99 24.70 1.90
N GLU A 216 22.54 23.48 1.98
CA GLU A 216 23.19 22.80 0.83
C GLU A 216 22.20 22.05 -0.09
N ARG A 217 20.94 21.86 0.32
CA ARG A 217 19.95 21.17 -0.53
C ARG A 217 19.49 22.07 -1.69
N PRO A 218 19.50 21.58 -2.93
CA PRO A 218 19.08 22.40 -4.07
C PRO A 218 17.62 22.85 -3.92
N GLU A 219 17.36 24.15 -4.12
CA GLU A 219 16.00 24.72 -4.10
C GLU A 219 15.09 24.10 -5.17
N LYS A 220 15.69 23.54 -6.22
CA LYS A 220 15.01 22.91 -7.35
C LYS A 220 14.80 21.40 -7.12
N ARG A 221 13.57 20.91 -7.31
CA ARG A 221 13.27 19.48 -7.25
C ARG A 221 13.80 18.75 -8.51
N PRO A 222 14.10 17.45 -8.43
CA PRO A 222 14.72 16.69 -9.53
C PRO A 222 14.04 16.80 -10.90
N LEU A 223 12.70 16.87 -10.95
CA LEU A 223 11.91 16.90 -12.19
C LEU A 223 11.42 18.29 -12.60
N ASP A 224 11.80 19.37 -11.90
CA ASP A 224 11.26 20.73 -12.14
C ASP A 224 11.50 21.26 -13.57
N ASP A 225 12.44 20.69 -14.32
CA ASP A 225 12.71 21.07 -15.71
C ASP A 225 11.73 20.50 -16.74
N GLY A 226 11.04 19.41 -16.42
CA GLY A 226 10.14 18.72 -17.35
C GLY A 226 8.75 18.46 -16.79
N VAL A 227 8.52 18.67 -15.50
CA VAL A 227 7.21 18.47 -14.89
C VAL A 227 6.28 19.66 -15.13
N VAL A 228 5.01 19.36 -15.39
CA VAL A 228 3.87 20.28 -15.40
C VAL A 228 2.84 19.74 -14.41
N GLU A 229 2.68 20.43 -13.29
CA GLU A 229 1.77 20.04 -12.22
C GLU A 229 0.42 20.69 -12.41
N THR A 230 -0.57 19.93 -12.89
CA THR A 230 -1.89 20.49 -13.23
C THR A 230 -2.65 21.09 -12.06
N ILE A 231 -2.28 20.76 -10.82
CA ILE A 231 -2.84 21.38 -9.61
C ILE A 231 -2.60 22.90 -9.56
N SER A 232 -1.56 23.40 -10.23
CA SER A 232 -1.20 24.81 -10.30
C SER A 232 -1.62 25.47 -11.62
N GLU A 233 -2.33 24.74 -12.48
CA GLU A 233 -2.71 25.16 -13.81
C GLU A 233 -4.23 25.33 -13.93
N THR A 234 -4.65 26.01 -14.98
CA THR A 234 -6.05 26.31 -15.34
C THR A 234 -6.22 26.09 -16.84
N ASP A 235 -7.46 26.11 -17.34
CA ASP A 235 -7.71 26.03 -18.78
C ASP A 235 -6.91 27.09 -19.59
N ALA A 236 -6.68 28.28 -19.02
CA ALA A 236 -5.93 29.34 -19.69
C ALA A 236 -4.40 29.16 -19.64
N SER A 237 -3.86 28.60 -18.55
CA SER A 237 -2.41 28.54 -18.31
C SER A 237 -1.76 27.26 -18.85
N LEU A 238 -2.49 26.14 -18.83
CA LEU A 238 -1.96 24.83 -19.17
C LEU A 238 -1.35 24.75 -20.59
N PRO A 239 -1.99 25.24 -21.67
CA PRO A 239 -1.41 25.18 -23.01
C PRO A 239 -0.07 25.92 -23.10
N ALA A 240 0.04 27.09 -22.44
CA ALA A 240 1.26 27.88 -22.40
C ALA A 240 2.37 27.19 -21.60
N SER A 241 2.04 26.56 -20.46
CA SER A 241 2.99 25.78 -19.67
C SER A 241 3.54 24.59 -20.45
N LEU A 242 2.68 23.84 -21.16
CA LEU A 242 3.11 22.74 -22.03
C LEU A 242 4.00 23.23 -23.19
N ALA A 243 3.64 24.33 -23.84
CA ALA A 243 4.44 24.92 -24.92
C ALA A 243 5.82 25.39 -24.42
N ARG A 244 5.91 25.98 -23.22
CA ARG A 244 7.20 26.36 -22.60
C ARG A 244 8.12 25.16 -22.33
N ARG A 245 7.57 23.94 -22.21
CA ARG A 245 8.33 22.69 -22.11
C ARG A 245 8.69 22.08 -23.48
N GLY A 246 8.55 22.86 -24.55
CA GLY A 246 8.91 22.48 -25.91
C GLY A 246 7.98 21.45 -26.53
N LEU A 247 6.70 21.42 -26.12
CA LEU A 247 5.67 20.63 -26.78
C LEU A 247 4.93 21.47 -27.81
N LYS A 248 4.54 20.85 -28.92
CA LYS A 248 3.62 21.46 -29.87
C LYS A 248 2.20 21.29 -29.36
N VAL A 249 1.53 22.41 -29.08
CA VAL A 249 0.22 22.45 -28.44
C VAL A 249 -0.76 23.22 -29.33
N THR A 250 -1.95 22.66 -29.54
CA THR A 250 -3.05 23.31 -30.28
C THR A 250 -4.31 23.29 -29.43
N ALA A 251 -4.90 24.45 -29.17
CA ALA A 251 -6.21 24.53 -28.52
C ALA A 251 -7.32 24.30 -29.56
N ASP A 252 -8.22 23.37 -29.26
CA ASP A 252 -9.42 23.07 -30.03
C ASP A 252 -10.66 23.51 -29.23
N ALA A 253 -11.03 24.77 -29.41
CA ALA A 253 -12.15 25.37 -28.70
C ALA A 253 -13.49 24.67 -29.04
N ALA A 254 -13.64 24.11 -30.24
CA ALA A 254 -14.86 23.46 -30.68
C ALA A 254 -15.11 22.13 -29.94
N ARG A 255 -14.04 21.38 -29.66
CA ARG A 255 -14.10 20.12 -28.90
C ARG A 255 -13.81 20.28 -27.41
N ASN A 256 -13.60 21.51 -26.93
CA ASN A 256 -13.09 21.82 -25.59
C ASN A 256 -11.90 20.95 -25.22
N ALA A 257 -10.86 20.96 -26.07
CA ALA A 257 -9.69 20.11 -25.93
C ALA A 257 -8.38 20.86 -26.18
N CYS A 258 -7.31 20.41 -25.54
CA CYS A 258 -5.93 20.80 -25.83
C CYS A 258 -5.19 19.60 -26.42
N VAL A 259 -4.77 19.74 -27.68
CA VAL A 259 -4.05 18.73 -28.44
C VAL A 259 -2.56 18.94 -28.23
N VAL A 260 -1.87 17.89 -27.79
CA VAL A 260 -0.42 17.85 -27.59
C VAL A 260 0.18 16.85 -28.57
N GLU A 261 1.17 17.24 -29.35
CA GLU A 261 1.88 16.34 -30.27
C GLU A 261 3.23 15.91 -29.68
N CYS A 262 3.53 14.61 -29.80
CA CYS A 262 4.79 14.02 -29.38
C CYS A 262 5.12 12.77 -30.21
N ASP A 263 6.32 12.21 -30.06
CA ASP A 263 6.66 10.93 -30.68
C ASP A 263 6.07 9.76 -29.89
N VAL A 264 6.19 9.82 -28.56
CA VAL A 264 5.73 8.76 -27.66
C VAL A 264 4.91 9.33 -26.50
N ALA A 265 3.69 8.82 -26.35
CA ALA A 265 2.89 9.02 -25.14
C ALA A 265 3.04 7.83 -24.19
N ILE A 266 3.34 8.08 -22.92
CA ILE A 266 3.46 7.05 -21.88
C ILE A 266 2.42 7.33 -20.80
N VAL A 267 1.56 6.36 -20.54
CA VAL A 267 0.51 6.46 -19.52
C VAL A 267 0.97 5.74 -18.25
N GLY A 268 1.29 6.50 -17.22
CA GLY A 268 1.83 6.03 -15.95
C GLY A 268 3.34 6.25 -15.84
N SER A 269 3.77 6.90 -14.77
CA SER A 269 5.19 7.25 -14.52
C SER A 269 5.93 6.21 -13.64
N GLY A 270 5.26 5.10 -13.34
CA GLY A 270 5.71 4.09 -12.39
C GLY A 270 6.92 3.27 -12.83
N CYS A 271 7.06 2.09 -12.24
CA CYS A 271 8.22 1.21 -12.38
C CYS A 271 8.69 1.02 -13.84
N GLY A 272 7.79 0.59 -14.74
CA GLY A 272 8.16 0.40 -16.14
C GLY A 272 8.03 1.66 -17.00
N GLY A 273 7.05 2.54 -16.71
CA GLY A 273 6.84 3.78 -17.46
C GLY A 273 8.00 4.76 -17.35
N GLY A 274 8.61 4.90 -16.17
CA GLY A 274 9.79 5.73 -15.98
C GLY A 274 11.00 5.24 -16.76
N VAL A 275 11.24 3.92 -16.78
CA VAL A 275 12.31 3.30 -17.58
C VAL A 275 12.07 3.52 -19.07
N ALA A 276 10.85 3.25 -19.54
CA ALA A 276 10.49 3.46 -20.95
C ALA A 276 10.68 4.92 -21.37
N ALA A 277 10.29 5.88 -20.52
CA ALA A 277 10.49 7.29 -20.78
C ALA A 277 11.98 7.64 -20.93
N ALA A 278 12.83 7.15 -20.03
CA ALA A 278 14.26 7.41 -20.05
C ALA A 278 14.94 6.85 -21.32
N VAL A 279 14.62 5.60 -21.66
CA VAL A 279 15.18 4.93 -22.83
C VAL A 279 14.74 5.62 -24.13
N LEU A 280 13.44 5.89 -24.29
CA LEU A 280 12.90 6.48 -25.51
C LEU A 280 13.33 7.94 -25.69
N ALA A 281 13.37 8.73 -24.61
CA ALA A 281 13.90 10.09 -24.67
C ALA A 281 15.42 10.11 -24.97
N SER A 282 16.18 9.15 -24.41
CA SER A 282 17.61 9.02 -24.72
C SER A 282 17.88 8.59 -26.16
N ALA A 283 16.92 7.91 -26.80
CA ALA A 283 16.95 7.60 -28.24
C ALA A 283 16.59 8.80 -29.13
N GLY A 284 16.27 9.97 -28.54
CA GLY A 284 16.00 11.22 -29.27
C GLY A 284 14.52 11.49 -29.54
N HIS A 285 13.60 10.67 -29.02
CA HIS A 285 12.16 10.87 -29.19
C HIS A 285 11.60 11.92 -28.23
N LYS A 286 10.64 12.74 -28.68
CA LYS A 286 9.87 13.62 -27.79
C LYS A 286 8.84 12.81 -27.02
N VAL A 287 9.08 12.63 -25.73
CA VAL A 287 8.24 11.81 -24.84
C VAL A 287 7.34 12.68 -23.96
N VAL A 288 6.07 12.31 -23.85
CA VAL A 288 5.12 12.83 -22.86
C VAL A 288 4.69 11.72 -21.92
N VAL A 289 4.86 11.92 -20.61
CA VAL A 289 4.41 10.99 -19.56
C VAL A 289 3.18 11.57 -18.87
N ILE A 290 2.13 10.78 -18.70
CA ILE A 290 0.87 11.17 -18.06
C ILE A 290 0.75 10.40 -16.75
N GLU A 291 0.67 11.12 -15.62
CA GLU A 291 0.54 10.56 -14.27
C GLU A 291 -0.69 11.11 -13.57
N LYS A 292 -1.52 10.21 -12.99
CA LYS A 292 -2.73 10.61 -12.27
C LYS A 292 -2.43 11.16 -10.87
N GLY A 293 -1.32 10.72 -10.26
CA GLY A 293 -0.88 11.18 -8.95
C GLY A 293 -0.15 12.52 -8.98
N GLY A 294 0.11 13.06 -7.79
CA GLY A 294 0.95 14.25 -7.58
C GLY A 294 2.45 13.94 -7.60
N TYR A 295 3.27 14.98 -7.74
CA TYR A 295 4.73 14.91 -7.62
C TYR A 295 5.18 15.42 -6.26
N PHE A 296 5.98 14.61 -5.55
CA PHE A 296 6.56 14.95 -4.27
C PHE A 296 8.05 14.61 -4.31
N ALA A 297 8.89 15.49 -3.77
CA ALA A 297 10.32 15.27 -3.59
C ALA A 297 10.65 15.01 -2.11
N ALA A 298 11.92 14.72 -1.81
CA ALA A 298 12.38 14.40 -0.46
C ALA A 298 11.89 15.40 0.63
N ARG A 299 11.87 16.70 0.31
CA ARG A 299 11.42 17.77 1.22
C ARG A 299 9.91 17.82 1.45
N ASP A 300 9.15 17.19 0.58
CA ASP A 300 7.68 17.19 0.59
C ASP A 300 7.15 16.06 1.47
N TYR A 301 7.87 14.94 1.57
CA TYR A 301 7.42 13.78 2.34
C TYR A 301 7.35 14.02 3.85
N THR A 302 6.45 13.30 4.50
CA THR A 302 6.29 13.25 5.95
C THR A 302 6.29 11.80 6.42
N ALA A 303 6.48 11.58 7.72
CA ALA A 303 6.34 10.25 8.33
C ALA A 303 4.88 9.99 8.80
N VAL A 304 3.93 10.85 8.43
CA VAL A 304 2.54 10.77 8.87
C VAL A 304 1.76 9.84 7.94
N GLU A 305 1.27 8.73 8.48
CA GLU A 305 0.67 7.63 7.72
C GLU A 305 -0.58 8.05 6.93
N ALA A 306 -1.64 8.53 7.58
CA ALA A 306 -2.92 8.81 6.93
C ALA A 306 -2.87 9.72 5.69
N PRO A 307 -2.30 10.94 5.77
CA PRO A 307 -2.23 11.84 4.63
C PRO A 307 -1.31 11.29 3.53
N SER A 308 -0.21 10.63 3.89
CA SER A 308 0.70 10.00 2.93
C SER A 308 0.03 8.86 2.18
N MET A 309 -0.68 7.98 2.90
CA MET A 309 -1.47 6.92 2.29
C MET A 309 -2.54 7.48 1.33
N ASN A 310 -3.26 8.53 1.75
CA ASN A 310 -4.30 9.15 0.94
C ASN A 310 -3.78 9.78 -0.38
N GLN A 311 -2.57 10.36 -0.35
CA GLN A 311 -2.01 11.04 -1.52
C GLN A 311 -1.16 10.14 -2.41
N LEU A 312 -0.49 9.14 -1.84
CA LEU A 312 0.53 8.37 -2.53
C LEU A 312 0.07 6.98 -2.97
N TYR A 313 -1.08 6.50 -2.51
CA TYR A 313 -1.61 5.16 -2.83
C TYR A 313 -2.95 5.20 -3.53
N GLU A 314 -3.17 4.24 -4.42
CA GLU A 314 -4.46 4.04 -5.07
C GLU A 314 -5.55 3.79 -4.04
N GLY A 315 -6.66 4.53 -4.17
CA GLY A 315 -7.79 4.44 -3.23
C GLY A 315 -7.39 4.74 -1.77
N GLY A 316 -6.30 5.48 -1.53
CA GLY A 316 -5.78 5.76 -0.20
C GLY A 316 -5.24 4.53 0.53
N GLY A 317 -4.90 3.46 -0.20
CA GLY A 317 -4.48 2.17 0.37
C GLY A 317 -5.63 1.21 0.69
N PHE A 318 -6.87 1.54 0.34
CA PHE A 318 -8.07 0.72 0.63
C PHE A 318 -8.62 -0.05 -0.59
N VAL A 319 -7.76 -0.42 -1.54
CA VAL A 319 -8.16 -1.29 -2.65
C VAL A 319 -8.22 -2.74 -2.17
N SER A 320 -9.33 -3.42 -2.38
CA SER A 320 -9.49 -4.83 -1.99
C SER A 320 -9.98 -5.72 -3.14
N THR A 321 -9.80 -7.02 -2.97
CA THR A 321 -10.59 -8.00 -3.74
C THR A 321 -12.09 -7.85 -3.44
N LEU A 322 -12.96 -8.23 -4.38
CA LEU A 322 -14.42 -8.21 -4.23
C LEU A 322 -14.90 -9.08 -3.05
N SER A 323 -14.15 -10.12 -2.72
CA SER A 323 -14.43 -11.00 -1.57
C SER A 323 -13.98 -10.43 -0.22
N GLY A 324 -13.28 -9.29 -0.22
CA GLY A 324 -12.65 -8.72 0.96
C GLY A 324 -11.49 -9.56 1.52
N SER A 325 -11.00 -10.55 0.76
CA SER A 325 -9.99 -11.51 1.23
C SER A 325 -8.56 -10.97 1.20
N ALA A 326 -8.25 -10.06 0.27
CA ALA A 326 -6.96 -9.42 0.17
C ALA A 326 -7.09 -7.90 0.04
N LEU A 327 -6.20 -7.18 0.73
CA LEU A 327 -5.94 -5.74 0.60
C LEU A 327 -4.73 -5.53 -0.33
N LEU A 328 -4.85 -4.60 -1.28
CA LEU A 328 -3.87 -4.33 -2.31
C LEU A 328 -3.32 -2.92 -2.16
N LEU A 329 -2.00 -2.81 -2.03
CA LEU A 329 -1.27 -1.55 -2.03
C LEU A 329 -0.66 -1.31 -3.41
N ALA A 330 -0.99 -0.17 -4.03
CA ALA A 330 -0.42 0.27 -5.30
C ALA A 330 -0.15 1.77 -5.23
N GLY A 331 1.01 2.23 -5.72
CA GLY A 331 1.35 3.66 -5.71
C GLY A 331 0.55 4.46 -6.74
N SER A 332 0.16 5.68 -6.38
CA SER A 332 -0.58 6.66 -7.19
C SER A 332 0.06 8.05 -7.03
N THR A 333 1.34 8.15 -7.38
CA THR A 333 2.19 9.35 -7.33
C THR A 333 3.22 9.27 -8.46
N VAL A 334 3.92 10.36 -8.78
CA VAL A 334 5.04 10.31 -9.71
C VAL A 334 6.08 9.30 -9.22
N GLY A 335 6.46 8.38 -10.10
CA GLY A 335 7.30 7.22 -9.79
C GLY A 335 6.52 5.96 -9.37
N GLY A 336 5.21 6.09 -9.18
CA GLY A 336 4.28 5.00 -8.87
C GLY A 336 4.71 4.20 -7.64
N GLY A 337 4.56 2.88 -7.71
CA GLY A 337 4.99 1.99 -6.63
C GLY A 337 6.48 2.09 -6.28
N THR A 338 7.34 2.58 -7.18
CA THR A 338 8.78 2.71 -6.88
C THR A 338 9.09 3.91 -6.01
N ALA A 339 8.19 4.89 -5.85
CA ALA A 339 8.37 5.98 -4.91
C ALA A 339 8.09 5.53 -3.45
N VAL A 340 7.18 4.57 -3.27
CA VAL A 340 6.63 4.16 -1.96
C VAL A 340 6.87 2.69 -1.59
N ASN A 341 7.67 1.95 -2.35
CA ASN A 341 8.05 0.59 -1.98
C ASN A 341 9.15 0.55 -0.91
N TRP A 342 9.47 -0.67 -0.46
CA TRP A 342 10.33 -0.94 0.69
C TRP A 342 11.80 -1.22 0.32
N SER A 343 12.25 -0.65 -0.80
CA SER A 343 13.63 -0.64 -1.29
C SER A 343 14.27 -1.97 -1.72
N ALA A 344 13.63 -3.11 -1.48
CA ALA A 344 14.20 -4.42 -1.84
C ALA A 344 14.49 -4.57 -3.34
N CYS A 345 15.72 -4.97 -3.67
CA CYS A 345 16.23 -5.17 -5.02
C CYS A 345 16.72 -6.61 -5.19
N ILE A 346 15.89 -7.45 -5.80
CA ILE A 346 16.23 -8.84 -6.09
C ILE A 346 16.11 -9.07 -7.60
N LYS A 347 17.16 -9.61 -8.23
CA LYS A 347 17.14 -9.95 -9.67
C LYS A 347 16.09 -11.04 -9.95
N THR A 348 15.62 -11.11 -11.19
CA THR A 348 14.73 -12.18 -11.61
C THR A 348 15.40 -13.53 -11.38
N PRO A 349 14.81 -14.44 -10.60
CA PRO A 349 15.42 -15.75 -10.33
C PRO A 349 15.66 -16.56 -11.61
N ASP A 350 16.76 -17.30 -11.68
CA ASP A 350 17.13 -18.03 -12.90
C ASP A 350 16.17 -19.16 -13.26
N ASP A 351 15.54 -19.79 -12.26
CA ASP A 351 14.48 -20.77 -12.47
C ASP A 351 13.25 -20.13 -13.12
N VAL A 352 12.85 -18.93 -12.68
CA VAL A 352 11.76 -18.17 -13.29
C VAL A 352 12.10 -17.72 -14.71
N ARG A 353 13.34 -17.28 -14.96
CA ARG A 353 13.81 -16.93 -16.31
C ARG A 353 13.74 -18.13 -17.25
N ARG A 354 14.20 -19.30 -16.80
CA ARG A 354 14.15 -20.55 -17.58
C ARG A 354 12.71 -21.00 -17.83
N GLU A 355 11.84 -20.90 -16.84
CA GLU A 355 10.41 -21.18 -16.95
C GLU A 355 9.76 -20.29 -18.03
N TRP A 356 9.93 -18.97 -17.94
CA TRP A 356 9.37 -18.05 -18.92
C TRP A 356 9.93 -18.25 -20.33
N ALA A 357 11.23 -18.53 -20.45
CA ALA A 357 11.83 -18.78 -21.76
C ALA A 357 11.34 -20.07 -22.41
N ARG A 358 11.27 -21.17 -21.65
CA ARG A 358 10.98 -22.51 -22.19
C ARG A 358 9.50 -22.83 -22.22
N GLU A 359 8.80 -22.62 -21.10
CA GLU A 359 7.41 -23.04 -20.93
C GLU A 359 6.42 -22.04 -21.52
N HIS A 360 6.79 -20.76 -21.57
CA HIS A 360 5.96 -19.70 -22.17
C HIS A 360 6.44 -19.25 -23.56
N GLY A 361 7.54 -19.80 -24.08
CA GLY A 361 8.06 -19.50 -25.42
C GLY A 361 8.59 -18.08 -25.57
N LEU A 362 9.22 -17.53 -24.53
CA LEU A 362 9.68 -16.14 -24.47
C LEU A 362 11.22 -16.07 -24.38
N PRO A 363 11.94 -16.29 -25.49
CA PRO A 363 13.40 -16.45 -25.49
C PRO A 363 14.17 -15.26 -24.91
N LEU A 364 13.56 -14.07 -24.92
CA LEU A 364 14.09 -12.86 -24.26
C LEU A 364 14.65 -13.14 -22.86
N PHE A 365 13.96 -13.94 -22.04
CA PHE A 365 14.35 -14.16 -20.64
C PHE A 365 15.59 -15.06 -20.48
N ALA A 366 15.90 -15.87 -21.50
CA ALA A 366 17.12 -16.65 -21.57
C ALA A 366 18.29 -15.89 -22.23
N ALA A 367 18.01 -14.75 -22.87
CA ALA A 367 18.99 -13.99 -23.62
C ALA A 367 19.94 -13.20 -22.70
N ASP A 368 21.17 -12.98 -23.17
CA ASP A 368 22.19 -12.22 -22.43
C ASP A 368 21.78 -10.75 -22.29
N GLU A 369 21.01 -10.22 -23.25
CA GLU A 369 20.46 -8.87 -23.22
C GLU A 369 19.57 -8.63 -22.01
N TYR A 370 18.80 -9.64 -21.57
CA TYR A 370 17.98 -9.53 -20.37
C TYR A 370 18.81 -9.53 -19.08
N ALA A 371 19.90 -10.31 -19.05
CA ALA A 371 20.85 -10.27 -17.94
C ALA A 371 21.53 -8.90 -17.84
N ALA A 372 22.00 -8.37 -18.98
CA ALA A 372 22.59 -7.04 -19.07
C ALA A 372 21.59 -5.93 -18.68
N ALA A 373 20.31 -6.08 -19.02
CA ALA A 373 19.26 -5.16 -18.58
C ALA A 373 19.10 -5.14 -17.06
N MET A 374 19.13 -6.31 -16.39
CA MET A 374 19.12 -6.37 -14.93
C MET A 374 20.34 -5.67 -14.31
N ASP A 375 21.52 -5.81 -14.91
CA ASP A 375 22.73 -5.12 -14.46
C ASP A 375 22.63 -3.60 -14.63
N LYS A 376 22.09 -3.15 -15.77
CA LYS A 376 21.84 -1.71 -16.01
C LYS A 376 20.84 -1.12 -15.03
N VAL A 377 19.81 -1.89 -14.66
CA VAL A 377 18.85 -1.48 -13.63
C VAL A 377 19.54 -1.39 -12.26
N PHE A 378 20.35 -2.37 -11.88
CA PHE A 378 21.11 -2.34 -10.63
C PHE A 378 22.04 -1.14 -10.54
N GLU A 379 22.80 -0.88 -11.61
CA GLU A 379 23.69 0.28 -11.74
C GLU A 379 22.89 1.58 -11.58
N ARG A 380 21.79 1.73 -12.33
CA ARG A 380 21.03 2.99 -12.35
C ARG A 380 20.32 3.29 -11.03
N LEU A 381 19.81 2.26 -10.37
CA LEU A 381 19.19 2.38 -9.05
C LEU A 381 20.24 2.53 -7.94
N GLY A 382 21.53 2.38 -8.25
CA GLY A 382 22.62 2.41 -7.27
C GLY A 382 22.42 1.40 -6.15
N VAL A 383 22.11 0.16 -6.52
CA VAL A 383 21.82 -0.91 -5.57
C VAL A 383 23.03 -1.19 -4.69
N THR A 384 22.82 -1.19 -3.37
CA THR A 384 23.81 -1.57 -2.37
C THR A 384 23.48 -2.93 -1.77
N HIS A 385 24.51 -3.70 -1.45
CA HIS A 385 24.37 -5.00 -0.79
C HIS A 385 24.57 -4.91 0.73
N GLY A 386 25.19 -3.83 1.21
CA GLY A 386 25.44 -3.59 2.63
C GLY A 386 24.24 -3.00 3.39
N CYS A 387 24.25 -3.23 4.69
CA CYS A 387 23.34 -2.61 5.65
C CYS A 387 24.14 -2.30 6.92
N ALA A 388 24.35 -1.01 7.19
CA ALA A 388 25.11 -0.58 8.35
C ALA A 388 24.35 -0.90 9.66
N GLU A 389 23.03 -0.68 9.65
CA GLU A 389 22.15 -1.02 10.77
C GLU A 389 20.79 -1.54 10.30
N GLU A 390 20.38 -2.68 10.85
CA GLU A 390 19.05 -3.26 10.65
C GLU A 390 18.02 -2.69 11.65
N GLY A 391 16.78 -2.49 11.20
CA GLY A 391 15.66 -2.18 12.08
C GLY A 391 15.28 -3.38 12.97
N LEU A 392 14.51 -3.12 14.04
CA LEU A 392 14.14 -4.13 15.05
C LEU A 392 13.57 -5.43 14.43
N GLN A 393 12.67 -5.30 13.45
CA GLN A 393 12.01 -6.47 12.85
C GLN A 393 13.01 -7.38 12.11
N ASN A 394 13.97 -6.79 11.39
CA ASN A 394 14.99 -7.53 10.65
C ASN A 394 16.01 -8.19 11.60
N LYS A 395 16.41 -7.48 12.67
CA LYS A 395 17.23 -8.03 13.76
C LYS A 395 16.57 -9.29 14.37
N VAL A 396 15.25 -9.25 14.58
CA VAL A 396 14.48 -10.39 15.10
C VAL A 396 14.41 -11.55 14.10
N LEU A 397 14.12 -11.28 12.83
CA LEU A 397 14.12 -12.30 11.77
C LEU A 397 15.47 -13.03 11.72
N ARG A 398 16.56 -12.26 11.65
CA ARG A 398 17.94 -12.78 11.60
C ARG A 398 18.27 -13.62 12.83
N ARG A 399 18.08 -13.07 14.03
CA ARG A 399 18.33 -13.76 15.30
C ARG A 399 17.54 -15.06 15.43
N GLY A 400 16.26 -15.05 15.07
CA GLY A 400 15.41 -16.24 15.14
C GLY A 400 15.84 -17.32 14.14
N CYS A 401 16.17 -16.93 12.91
CA CYS A 401 16.71 -17.85 11.91
C CYS A 401 18.05 -18.47 12.35
N GLU A 402 19.00 -17.65 12.81
CA GLU A 402 20.32 -18.12 13.24
C GLU A 402 20.24 -19.13 14.39
N LYS A 403 19.38 -18.87 15.39
CA LYS A 403 19.15 -19.80 16.50
C LYS A 403 18.55 -21.14 16.08
N LEU A 404 17.75 -21.14 15.01
CA LEU A 404 17.13 -22.35 14.46
C LEU A 404 18.00 -23.04 13.40
N GLY A 405 19.17 -22.48 13.08
CA GLY A 405 20.03 -22.98 12.00
C GLY A 405 19.47 -22.73 10.60
N TYR A 406 18.52 -21.80 10.44
CA TYR A 406 17.96 -21.43 9.15
C TYR A 406 18.84 -20.43 8.41
N LYS A 407 18.97 -20.60 7.10
CA LYS A 407 19.70 -19.66 6.25
C LYS A 407 18.94 -18.33 6.14
N VAL A 408 19.53 -17.26 6.62
CA VAL A 408 19.05 -15.88 6.44
C VAL A 408 19.98 -15.14 5.49
N GLU A 409 19.42 -14.43 4.51
CA GLU A 409 20.14 -13.68 3.48
C GLU A 409 19.91 -12.18 3.69
N SER A 410 20.95 -11.37 3.48
CA SER A 410 20.78 -9.92 3.41
C SER A 410 20.17 -9.53 2.06
N VAL A 411 19.27 -8.54 2.08
CA VAL A 411 18.55 -8.06 0.90
C VAL A 411 19.18 -6.77 0.39
N ALA A 412 19.55 -6.76 -0.89
CA ALA A 412 20.10 -5.57 -1.53
C ALA A 412 19.04 -4.47 -1.65
N ARG A 413 19.44 -3.20 -1.57
CA ARG A 413 18.52 -2.05 -1.52
C ARG A 413 18.91 -0.97 -2.53
N ASN A 414 17.93 -0.26 -3.08
CA ASN A 414 18.15 0.98 -3.87
C ASN A 414 18.30 2.23 -2.97
N SER A 415 19.11 2.13 -1.92
CA SER A 415 19.45 3.23 -1.00
C SER A 415 20.90 3.05 -0.54
N SER A 416 21.48 4.06 0.13
CA SER A 416 22.79 3.91 0.76
C SER A 416 22.79 2.84 1.86
N GLU A 417 23.98 2.35 2.22
CA GLU A 417 24.14 1.33 3.26
C GLU A 417 23.66 1.82 4.64
N GLY A 418 23.86 3.12 4.92
CA GLY A 418 23.46 3.80 6.15
C GLY A 418 22.00 4.24 6.22
N HIS A 419 21.18 3.94 5.20
CA HIS A 419 19.78 4.37 5.19
C HIS A 419 18.95 3.75 6.34
N TYR A 420 18.45 4.60 7.25
CA TYR A 420 17.69 4.21 8.44
C TYR A 420 16.50 5.16 8.70
N CYS A 421 15.45 5.16 7.85
CA CYS A 421 14.32 6.08 8.04
C CYS A 421 12.99 5.43 8.47
N GLY A 422 12.76 4.12 8.23
CA GLY A 422 11.51 3.44 8.60
C GLY A 422 10.25 3.82 7.81
N SER A 423 10.27 4.98 7.15
CA SER A 423 9.11 5.61 6.53
C SER A 423 9.06 5.51 5.00
N CYS A 424 9.86 4.66 4.35
CA CYS A 424 9.91 4.62 2.88
C CYS A 424 8.55 4.32 2.22
N GLY A 425 7.64 3.65 2.95
CA GLY A 425 6.24 3.47 2.53
C GLY A 425 5.47 4.78 2.36
N PHE A 426 5.87 5.84 3.04
CA PHE A 426 5.25 7.17 2.97
C PHE A 426 6.07 8.16 2.14
N GLY A 427 7.06 7.66 1.40
CA GLY A 427 8.06 8.44 0.70
C GLY A 427 9.32 8.68 1.56
N CYS A 428 10.47 8.77 0.88
CA CYS A 428 11.77 8.86 1.54
C CYS A 428 12.14 10.32 1.84
N ARG A 429 11.97 10.77 3.09
CA ARG A 429 12.37 12.12 3.56
C ARG A 429 13.85 12.41 3.40
N ALA A 430 14.69 11.39 3.57
CA ALA A 430 16.14 11.50 3.39
C ALA A 430 16.52 11.73 1.92
N GLY A 431 15.64 11.38 0.95
CA GLY A 431 15.96 11.44 -0.48
C GLY A 431 16.97 10.39 -0.95
N ASP A 432 17.33 9.45 -0.09
CA ASP A 432 18.35 8.44 -0.38
C ASP A 432 17.80 7.21 -1.14
N LYS A 433 16.51 6.90 -0.96
CA LYS A 433 15.84 5.82 -1.70
C LYS A 433 15.62 6.22 -3.16
N ARG A 434 16.10 5.40 -4.08
CA ARG A 434 16.16 5.70 -5.53
C ARG A 434 15.04 5.01 -6.30
N GLY A 435 13.87 5.64 -6.36
CA GLY A 435 12.74 5.26 -7.24
C GLY A 435 12.90 5.80 -8.67
N THR A 436 11.94 5.54 -9.57
CA THR A 436 11.99 6.09 -10.94
C THR A 436 11.90 7.62 -10.95
N ASP A 437 11.24 8.22 -9.95
CA ASP A 437 11.12 9.66 -9.68
C ASP A 437 12.44 10.38 -9.42
N THR A 438 13.43 9.68 -8.86
CA THR A 438 14.79 10.19 -8.59
C THR A 438 15.84 9.61 -9.54
N THR A 439 15.45 8.68 -10.41
CA THR A 439 16.34 8.00 -11.35
C THR A 439 15.90 8.20 -12.81
N TRP A 440 15.21 7.23 -13.37
CA TRP A 440 14.87 7.17 -14.80
C TRP A 440 14.09 8.39 -15.30
N LEU A 441 13.12 8.90 -14.54
CA LEU A 441 12.36 10.09 -14.93
C LEU A 441 13.24 11.35 -14.95
N VAL A 442 14.25 11.43 -14.08
CA VAL A 442 15.25 12.51 -14.11
C VAL A 442 16.05 12.45 -15.41
N ASP A 443 16.45 11.25 -15.84
CA ASP A 443 17.15 11.08 -17.11
C ASP A 443 16.26 11.43 -18.30
N ALA A 444 14.99 11.02 -18.27
CA ALA A 444 14.01 11.36 -19.31
C ALA A 444 13.83 12.89 -19.42
N VAL A 445 13.64 13.58 -18.30
CA VAL A 445 13.49 15.05 -18.24
C VAL A 445 14.75 15.75 -18.75
N ARG A 446 15.94 15.28 -18.38
CA ARG A 446 17.22 15.80 -18.91
C ARG A 446 17.36 15.64 -20.42
N ARG A 447 16.64 14.69 -21.01
CA ARG A 447 16.54 14.47 -22.47
C ARG A 447 15.33 15.17 -23.10
N GLY A 448 14.64 16.02 -22.35
CA GLY A 448 13.53 16.85 -22.85
C GLY A 448 12.15 16.18 -22.81
N ALA A 449 11.99 15.06 -22.10
CA ALA A 449 10.68 14.50 -21.81
C ALA A 449 9.87 15.45 -20.92
N VAL A 450 8.55 15.44 -21.09
CA VAL A 450 7.62 16.24 -20.29
C VAL A 450 6.71 15.32 -19.49
N ILE A 451 6.56 15.60 -18.20
CA ILE A 451 5.72 14.81 -17.29
C ILE A 451 4.54 15.66 -16.87
N LEU A 452 3.34 15.18 -17.14
CA LEU A 452 2.09 15.83 -16.75
C LEU A 452 1.48 15.08 -15.56
N THR A 453 1.35 15.75 -14.42
CA THR A 453 0.87 15.14 -13.17
C THR A 453 -0.56 15.57 -12.85
N GLY A 454 -1.27 14.83 -11.99
CA GLY A 454 -2.69 15.07 -11.72
C GLY A 454 -3.57 14.85 -12.95
N CYS A 455 -3.17 13.99 -13.88
CA CYS A 455 -3.91 13.69 -15.10
C CYS A 455 -4.19 12.20 -15.25
N LYS A 456 -5.47 11.82 -15.29
CA LYS A 456 -5.90 10.44 -15.51
C LYS A 456 -6.20 10.22 -16.99
N ALA A 457 -5.52 9.24 -17.60
CA ALA A 457 -5.88 8.77 -18.93
C ALA A 457 -7.25 8.07 -18.89
N GLU A 458 -8.14 8.45 -19.79
CA GLU A 458 -9.49 7.90 -19.89
C GLU A 458 -9.62 6.89 -21.03
N LYS A 459 -8.97 7.17 -22.17
CA LYS A 459 -9.17 6.39 -23.38
C LYS A 459 -7.99 6.49 -24.34
N LEU A 460 -7.61 5.37 -24.95
CA LEU A 460 -6.68 5.32 -26.08
C LEU A 460 -7.41 5.73 -27.36
N MET A 461 -6.74 6.52 -28.19
CA MET A 461 -7.23 6.92 -29.51
C MET A 461 -6.86 5.82 -30.49
N LEU A 462 -7.85 5.09 -30.99
CA LEU A 462 -7.67 3.96 -31.91
C LEU A 462 -8.33 4.24 -33.26
N GLU A 463 -7.57 4.08 -34.33
CA GLU A 463 -8.03 4.18 -35.71
C GLU A 463 -8.09 2.79 -36.35
N ARG A 464 -9.05 2.54 -37.24
CA ARG A 464 -9.12 1.27 -37.98
C ARG A 464 -8.10 1.29 -39.12
N THR A 465 -7.31 0.24 -39.25
CA THR A 465 -6.45 0.05 -40.42
C THR A 465 -7.29 -0.57 -41.54
N GLY A 466 -7.33 0.05 -42.72
CA GLY A 466 -8.17 -0.39 -43.85
C GLY A 466 -7.87 -1.79 -44.40
N SER A 467 -6.77 -2.41 -43.98
CA SER A 467 -6.38 -3.78 -44.33
C SER A 467 -6.87 -4.79 -43.28
N GLY A 468 -8.16 -5.08 -43.28
CA GLY A 468 -8.69 -6.32 -42.70
C GLY A 468 -8.31 -7.49 -43.60
N GLY A 469 -7.04 -7.93 -43.53
CA GLY A 469 -6.50 -9.01 -44.35
C GLY A 469 -6.55 -10.34 -43.61
N ALA A 470 -6.88 -11.40 -44.34
CA ALA A 470 -7.03 -12.80 -43.91
C ALA A 470 -5.77 -13.47 -43.29
N ASP A 471 -4.73 -12.70 -42.94
CA ASP A 471 -3.43 -13.14 -42.41
C ASP A 471 -3.19 -12.76 -40.93
N GLY A 472 -4.22 -12.34 -40.18
CA GLY A 472 -4.09 -12.08 -38.74
C GLY A 472 -3.34 -10.79 -38.37
N GLY A 473 -3.32 -9.80 -39.27
CA GLY A 473 -2.78 -8.46 -39.00
C GLY A 473 -3.61 -7.66 -37.99
N ARG A 474 -2.99 -6.67 -37.32
CA ARG A 474 -3.65 -5.81 -36.33
C ARG A 474 -4.69 -4.91 -36.99
N GLU A 475 -5.95 -5.00 -36.58
CA GLU A 475 -7.08 -4.26 -37.18
C GLU A 475 -7.13 -2.77 -36.79
N LYS A 476 -6.42 -2.38 -35.72
CA LYS A 476 -6.41 -1.03 -35.18
C LYS A 476 -4.99 -0.50 -35.13
N ARG A 477 -4.86 0.82 -35.12
CA ARG A 477 -3.62 1.54 -34.79
C ARG A 477 -3.91 2.52 -33.67
N CYS A 478 -3.04 2.57 -32.66
CA CYS A 478 -3.11 3.59 -31.63
C CYS A 478 -2.38 4.85 -32.08
N VAL A 479 -3.04 5.99 -31.96
CA VAL A 479 -2.53 7.32 -32.38
C VAL A 479 -2.39 8.28 -31.20
N GLY A 480 -2.50 7.77 -29.97
CA GLY A 480 -2.35 8.54 -28.74
C GLY A 480 -3.37 8.20 -27.66
N VAL A 481 -3.55 9.14 -26.74
CA VAL A 481 -4.41 8.98 -25.55
C VAL A 481 -5.15 10.28 -25.22
N VAL A 482 -6.38 10.13 -24.72
CA VAL A 482 -7.17 11.20 -24.11
C VAL A 482 -7.04 11.09 -22.59
N ALA A 483 -6.70 12.20 -21.93
CA ALA A 483 -6.60 12.31 -20.49
C ALA A 483 -7.40 13.52 -19.96
N ARG A 484 -7.73 13.49 -18.67
CA ARG A 484 -8.32 14.62 -17.95
C ARG A 484 -7.53 14.94 -16.70
N SER A 485 -7.45 16.23 -16.39
CA SER A 485 -6.95 16.69 -15.11
C SER A 485 -7.90 16.28 -13.97
N THR A 486 -7.33 15.97 -12.82
CA THR A 486 -8.06 15.82 -11.56
C THR A 486 -8.33 17.17 -10.90
N ASN A 487 -7.68 18.26 -11.39
CA ASN A 487 -7.96 19.62 -10.96
C ASN A 487 -9.24 20.13 -11.65
N PRO A 488 -10.32 20.47 -10.90
CA PRO A 488 -11.56 20.96 -11.48
C PRO A 488 -11.43 22.31 -12.21
N ALA A 489 -10.33 23.06 -12.02
CA ALA A 489 -10.05 24.29 -12.75
C ALA A 489 -9.59 24.07 -14.21
N ILE A 490 -9.36 22.81 -14.60
CA ILE A 490 -9.07 22.41 -15.97
C ILE A 490 -10.23 21.53 -16.45
N THR A 491 -11.09 22.10 -17.28
CA THR A 491 -12.29 21.43 -17.79
C THR A 491 -12.06 20.79 -19.15
N MET A 492 -11.05 21.26 -19.89
CA MET A 492 -10.75 20.75 -21.23
C MET A 492 -10.18 19.33 -21.20
N ALA A 493 -10.43 18.57 -22.27
CA ALA A 493 -9.78 17.28 -22.48
C ALA A 493 -8.34 17.47 -22.99
N LEU A 494 -7.42 16.58 -22.60
CA LEU A 494 -6.05 16.57 -23.10
C LEU A 494 -5.89 15.43 -24.10
N GLU A 495 -5.72 15.78 -25.37
CA GLU A 495 -5.49 14.82 -26.46
C GLU A 495 -4.00 14.75 -26.76
N VAL A 496 -3.30 13.76 -26.23
CA VAL A 496 -1.89 13.55 -26.53
C VAL A 496 -1.78 12.63 -27.74
N ARG A 497 -1.47 13.21 -28.91
CA ARG A 497 -1.23 12.49 -30.16
C ARG A 497 0.22 12.02 -30.23
N ALA A 498 0.41 10.75 -30.58
CA ALA A 498 1.72 10.11 -30.58
C ALA A 498 1.86 9.07 -31.69
N ARG A 499 3.10 8.85 -32.17
CA ARG A 499 3.43 7.79 -33.13
C ARG A 499 3.35 6.41 -32.50
N ALA A 500 3.74 6.32 -31.22
CA ALA A 500 3.59 5.14 -30.37
C ALA A 500 3.02 5.53 -28.99
N THR A 501 2.22 4.64 -28.41
CA THR A 501 1.66 4.81 -27.07
C THR A 501 2.04 3.63 -26.19
N VAL A 502 2.55 3.91 -24.99
CA VAL A 502 2.91 2.91 -23.98
C VAL A 502 1.94 3.00 -22.81
N SER A 503 1.23 1.92 -22.51
CA SER A 503 0.48 1.77 -21.27
C SER A 503 1.40 1.20 -20.19
N ALA A 504 1.54 1.95 -19.09
CA ALA A 504 2.35 1.59 -17.93
C ALA A 504 1.61 1.93 -16.62
N CYS A 505 0.28 1.73 -16.60
CA CYS A 505 -0.60 2.09 -15.50
C CYS A 505 -0.56 1.08 -14.32
N GLY A 506 0.23 0.00 -14.45
CA GLY A 506 0.29 -1.10 -13.51
C GLY A 506 -0.85 -2.11 -13.70
N SER A 507 -0.70 -3.29 -13.10
CA SER A 507 -1.57 -4.44 -13.35
C SER A 507 -3.02 -4.29 -12.91
N LEU A 508 -3.34 -3.24 -12.15
CA LEU A 508 -4.71 -2.94 -11.76
C LEU A 508 -5.43 -2.01 -12.76
N LEU A 509 -4.69 -1.18 -13.52
CA LEU A 509 -5.28 -0.09 -14.32
C LEU A 509 -4.98 -0.18 -15.81
N THR A 510 -3.86 -0.79 -16.21
CA THR A 510 -3.56 -1.11 -17.61
C THR A 510 -4.70 -1.89 -18.27
N PRO A 511 -5.19 -3.04 -17.72
CA PRO A 511 -6.31 -3.74 -18.33
C PRO A 511 -7.61 -2.93 -18.38
N VAL A 512 -7.81 -1.99 -17.44
CA VAL A 512 -8.99 -1.10 -17.41
C VAL A 512 -8.93 -0.11 -18.56
N LEU A 513 -7.78 0.54 -18.77
CA LEU A 513 -7.56 1.46 -19.89
C LEU A 513 -7.72 0.74 -21.24
N LEU A 514 -7.11 -0.44 -21.39
CA LEU A 514 -7.15 -1.22 -22.63
C LEU A 514 -8.60 -1.62 -22.98
N ARG A 515 -9.34 -2.25 -22.05
CA ARG A 515 -10.75 -2.63 -22.27
C ARG A 515 -11.65 -1.42 -22.45
N GLY A 516 -11.47 -0.37 -21.64
CA GLY A 516 -12.23 0.88 -21.74
C GLY A 516 -12.04 1.59 -23.10
N SER A 517 -10.95 1.30 -23.78
CA SER A 517 -10.65 1.81 -25.13
C SER A 517 -11.20 0.93 -26.26
N GLY A 518 -11.89 -0.17 -25.95
CA GLY A 518 -12.53 -1.05 -26.94
C GLY A 518 -11.63 -2.18 -27.45
N LEU A 519 -10.61 -2.57 -26.70
CA LEU A 519 -9.86 -3.82 -26.94
C LEU A 519 -10.57 -5.01 -26.26
N SER A 520 -10.61 -6.16 -26.95
CA SER A 520 -11.42 -7.32 -26.56
C SER A 520 -10.63 -8.62 -26.39
N ASN A 521 -9.31 -8.61 -26.51
CA ASN A 521 -8.47 -9.78 -26.28
C ASN A 521 -8.78 -10.39 -24.91
N ARG A 522 -9.10 -11.69 -24.93
CA ARG A 522 -9.59 -12.46 -23.77
C ARG A 522 -8.64 -12.49 -22.57
N HIS A 523 -7.35 -12.18 -22.78
CA HIS A 523 -6.30 -12.18 -21.76
C HIS A 523 -6.14 -10.84 -21.06
N ILE A 524 -6.62 -9.74 -21.64
CA ILE A 524 -6.60 -8.43 -20.98
C ILE A 524 -7.43 -8.54 -19.71
N GLY A 525 -6.83 -8.20 -18.57
CA GLY A 525 -7.43 -8.26 -17.23
C GLY A 525 -7.46 -9.64 -16.59
N LYS A 526 -6.92 -10.70 -17.20
CA LYS A 526 -6.84 -12.05 -16.60
C LYS A 526 -5.40 -12.36 -16.18
N ASN A 527 -5.17 -13.47 -15.47
CA ASN A 527 -3.82 -13.88 -15.05
C ASN A 527 -3.18 -12.90 -14.04
N LEU A 528 -4.01 -12.24 -13.22
CA LEU A 528 -3.49 -11.37 -12.17
C LEU A 528 -2.87 -12.21 -11.05
N HIS A 529 -1.58 -12.11 -10.87
CA HIS A 529 -0.86 -12.67 -9.73
C HIS A 529 -0.63 -11.60 -8.66
N LEU A 530 -0.68 -12.02 -7.40
CA LEU A 530 -0.68 -11.09 -6.26
C LEU A 530 0.46 -11.30 -5.26
N HIS A 531 1.25 -12.38 -5.31
CA HIS A 531 2.13 -12.74 -4.19
C HIS A 531 1.42 -12.59 -2.82
N PRO A 532 0.37 -13.36 -2.56
CA PRO A 532 -0.44 -13.17 -1.37
C PRO A 532 0.44 -13.33 -0.12
N THR A 533 0.28 -12.42 0.84
CA THR A 533 1.02 -12.47 2.10
C THR A 533 0.08 -12.68 3.28
N ALA A 534 0.55 -13.46 4.25
CA ALA A 534 -0.07 -13.59 5.56
C ALA A 534 0.93 -13.23 6.64
N LEU A 535 0.45 -12.53 7.67
CA LEU A 535 1.26 -11.94 8.73
C LEU A 535 1.20 -12.78 10.02
N VAL A 536 2.27 -12.70 10.79
CA VAL A 536 2.36 -13.12 12.20
C VAL A 536 3.05 -12.02 12.99
N TRP A 537 2.84 -12.02 14.31
CA TRP A 537 3.40 -11.03 15.21
C TRP A 537 4.04 -11.68 16.43
N GLY A 538 5.03 -11.01 17.01
CA GLY A 538 5.67 -11.39 18.27
C GLY A 538 6.01 -10.16 19.12
N TYR A 539 5.75 -10.25 20.42
CA TYR A 539 5.99 -9.16 21.38
C TYR A 539 7.34 -9.32 22.10
N PHE A 540 8.18 -8.28 22.07
CA PHE A 540 9.54 -8.27 22.61
C PHE A 540 9.71 -7.14 23.65
N PRO A 541 9.27 -7.33 24.91
CA PRO A 541 9.36 -6.30 25.92
C PRO A 541 10.82 -5.94 26.24
N ASP A 542 11.08 -4.65 26.45
CA ASP A 542 12.43 -4.14 26.76
C ASP A 542 13.00 -4.78 28.04
N THR A 543 12.13 -5.11 29.00
CA THR A 543 12.52 -5.73 30.29
C THR A 543 13.14 -7.12 30.14
N THR A 544 12.80 -7.88 29.10
CA THR A 544 13.36 -9.22 28.88
C THR A 544 14.32 -9.28 27.69
N MET A 545 14.32 -8.25 26.83
CA MET A 545 15.13 -8.21 25.60
C MET A 545 15.87 -6.86 25.44
N PRO A 546 16.70 -6.45 26.43
CA PRO A 546 17.38 -5.15 26.40
C PRO A 546 18.39 -5.01 25.25
N ASP A 547 18.94 -6.13 24.76
CA ASP A 547 19.92 -6.16 23.67
C ASP A 547 19.28 -5.90 22.29
N LEU A 548 17.97 -6.13 22.14
CA LEU A 548 17.24 -5.87 20.90
C LEU A 548 16.74 -4.42 20.90
N LYS A 549 17.60 -3.49 20.49
CA LYS A 549 17.28 -2.06 20.42
C LYS A 549 16.41 -1.68 19.21
N GLY A 550 15.76 -0.52 19.31
CA GLY A 550 14.94 0.09 18.26
C GLY A 550 13.43 -0.14 18.43
N LYS A 551 12.63 0.50 17.58
CA LYS A 551 11.19 0.32 17.48
C LYS A 551 10.82 -0.36 16.16
N MET A 552 9.64 -0.96 16.11
CA MET A 552 9.24 -1.76 14.94
C MET A 552 9.09 -0.95 13.63
N TYR A 553 8.89 0.37 13.72
CA TYR A 553 8.70 1.28 12.58
C TYR A 553 9.98 1.99 12.15
N GLU A 554 11.14 1.66 12.75
CA GLU A 554 12.42 2.28 12.47
C GLU A 554 13.29 1.43 11.52
N GLY A 555 14.22 2.09 10.82
CA GLY A 555 15.25 1.44 10.02
C GLY A 555 14.83 0.98 8.63
N GLY A 556 15.69 0.20 7.97
CA GLY A 556 15.39 -0.39 6.67
C GLY A 556 14.26 -1.42 6.78
N ILE A 557 13.25 -1.31 5.90
CA ILE A 557 12.04 -2.15 5.99
C ILE A 557 12.33 -3.62 5.64
N ILE A 558 12.89 -3.91 4.46
CA ILE A 558 13.36 -5.26 4.08
C ILE A 558 14.88 -5.21 3.95
N THR A 559 15.59 -5.75 4.95
CA THR A 559 17.06 -5.89 4.94
C THR A 559 17.51 -7.33 5.12
N SER A 560 16.61 -8.20 5.60
CA SER A 560 16.80 -9.63 5.77
C SER A 560 15.65 -10.42 5.13
N LEU A 561 15.97 -11.59 4.57
CA LEU A 561 14.96 -12.57 4.14
C LEU A 561 15.37 -14.01 4.49
N HIS A 562 14.38 -14.89 4.61
CA HIS A 562 14.59 -16.33 4.71
C HIS A 562 13.72 -17.06 3.68
N LYS A 563 14.30 -17.94 2.88
CA LYS A 563 13.57 -18.80 1.94
C LYS A 563 13.13 -20.07 2.66
N VAL A 564 11.82 -20.33 2.67
CA VAL A 564 11.25 -21.54 3.25
C VAL A 564 11.25 -22.62 2.18
N GLU A 565 11.45 -23.89 2.57
CA GLU A 565 11.27 -25.02 1.66
C GLU A 565 9.90 -24.94 0.97
N GLY A 566 9.87 -25.04 -0.36
CA GLY A 566 8.69 -24.78 -1.18
C GLY A 566 8.76 -23.44 -1.92
N ARG A 567 7.61 -22.75 -2.05
CA ARG A 567 7.45 -21.50 -2.82
C ARG A 567 7.24 -20.25 -1.94
N ALA A 568 7.67 -20.28 -0.68
CA ALA A 568 7.45 -19.20 0.29
C ALA A 568 8.75 -18.50 0.73
N ILE A 569 8.65 -17.20 1.02
CA ILE A 569 9.72 -16.42 1.64
C ILE A 569 9.20 -15.66 2.86
N LEU A 570 10.07 -15.52 3.87
CA LEU A 570 9.84 -14.71 5.06
C LEU A 570 10.59 -13.40 4.96
N GLU A 571 9.86 -12.32 5.19
CA GLU A 571 10.36 -10.94 5.17
C GLU A 571 9.61 -10.12 6.24
N THR A 572 10.01 -8.86 6.39
CA THR A 572 9.49 -7.91 7.38
C THR A 572 8.68 -6.80 6.70
N PRO A 573 7.47 -6.46 7.19
CA PRO A 573 6.62 -5.45 6.55
C PRO A 573 6.92 -4.03 7.04
N ALA A 574 6.58 -3.02 6.23
CA ALA A 574 6.32 -1.70 6.80
C ALA A 574 4.91 -1.69 7.38
N MET A 575 4.77 -1.30 8.63
CA MET A 575 3.47 -1.28 9.29
C MET A 575 3.37 -0.06 10.23
N GLY A 576 2.77 1.01 9.70
CA GLY A 576 2.43 2.19 10.48
C GLY A 576 1.40 1.87 11.57
N VAL A 577 1.15 2.85 12.44
CA VAL A 577 0.24 2.71 13.60
C VAL A 577 -1.19 2.34 13.20
N ALA A 578 -1.72 2.94 12.13
CA ALA A 578 -3.05 2.63 11.64
C ALA A 578 -3.09 1.32 10.84
N ALA A 579 -2.06 1.02 10.04
CA ALA A 579 -1.93 -0.30 9.43
C ALA A 579 -1.90 -1.41 10.50
N ALA A 580 -1.13 -1.25 11.58
CA ALA A 580 -1.11 -2.21 12.68
C ALA A 580 -2.46 -2.35 13.37
N GLY A 581 -3.09 -1.22 13.73
CA GLY A 581 -4.40 -1.22 14.39
C GLY A 581 -5.49 -1.90 13.55
N THR A 582 -5.48 -1.68 12.23
CA THR A 582 -6.47 -2.28 11.32
C THR A 582 -6.21 -3.78 11.07
N GLN A 583 -4.94 -4.20 10.99
CA GLN A 583 -4.55 -5.60 10.76
C GLN A 583 -4.65 -6.47 12.00
N PHE A 584 -4.51 -5.93 13.22
CA PHE A 584 -4.70 -6.72 14.43
C PHE A 584 -6.13 -7.28 14.51
N PRO A 585 -6.32 -8.54 14.94
CA PRO A 585 -7.64 -9.07 15.17
C PRO A 585 -8.29 -8.33 16.35
N TRP A 586 -9.57 -7.97 16.20
CA TRP A 586 -10.32 -7.32 17.26
C TRP A 586 -11.10 -8.37 18.05
N VAL A 587 -10.65 -8.63 19.29
CA VAL A 587 -11.31 -9.56 20.23
C VAL A 587 -12.24 -8.79 21.18
N SER A 588 -11.78 -7.64 21.68
CA SER A 588 -12.53 -6.66 22.45
C SER A 588 -11.85 -5.29 22.33
N GLY A 589 -12.53 -4.23 22.75
CA GLY A 589 -11.92 -2.91 22.82
C GLY A 589 -10.76 -2.83 23.81
N HIS A 590 -10.88 -3.57 24.93
CA HIS A 590 -9.79 -3.73 25.89
C HIS A 590 -8.56 -4.40 25.25
N ASP A 591 -8.73 -5.56 24.61
CA ASP A 591 -7.63 -6.29 23.96
C ASP A 591 -6.96 -5.44 22.87
N MET A 592 -7.75 -4.69 22.09
CA MET A 592 -7.22 -3.78 21.07
C MET A 592 -6.31 -2.70 21.68
N LYS A 593 -6.73 -2.05 22.77
CA LYS A 593 -5.88 -1.06 23.47
C LYS A 593 -4.61 -1.70 24.04
N GLN A 594 -4.71 -2.89 24.65
CA GLN A 594 -3.55 -3.60 25.19
C GLN A 594 -2.53 -3.98 24.10
N ARG A 595 -2.99 -4.39 22.91
CA ARG A 595 -2.12 -4.64 21.75
C ARG A 595 -1.42 -3.36 21.31
N MET A 596 -2.15 -2.27 21.23
CA MET A 596 -1.59 -1.00 20.77
C MET A 596 -0.63 -0.38 21.78
N LEU A 597 -0.84 -0.52 23.09
CA LEU A 597 0.19 -0.17 24.10
C LEU A 597 1.53 -0.90 23.88
N ARG A 598 1.51 -2.06 23.22
CA ARG A 598 2.69 -2.87 22.89
C ARG A 598 3.22 -2.60 21.47
N TYR A 599 2.61 -1.69 20.72
CA TYR A 599 2.89 -1.48 19.29
C TYR A 599 4.38 -1.34 18.99
N GLY A 600 5.06 -0.38 19.63
CA GLY A 600 6.47 -0.07 19.33
C GLY A 600 7.44 -1.25 19.51
N ARG A 601 7.04 -2.29 20.24
CA ARG A 601 7.81 -3.51 20.53
C ARG A 601 7.15 -4.80 20.03
N THR A 602 6.18 -4.69 19.12
CA THR A 602 5.55 -5.85 18.47
C THR A 602 6.07 -5.99 17.04
N VAL A 603 6.92 -6.99 16.83
CA VAL A 603 7.53 -7.28 15.53
C VAL A 603 6.59 -8.10 14.68
N HIS A 604 6.53 -7.79 13.39
CA HIS A 604 5.75 -8.54 12.41
C HIS A 604 6.67 -9.20 11.40
N LEU A 605 6.34 -10.45 11.04
CA LEU A 605 6.91 -11.16 9.90
C LEU A 605 5.77 -11.55 8.97
N PHE A 606 6.01 -11.63 7.67
CA PHE A 606 5.06 -12.21 6.74
C PHE A 606 5.65 -13.37 5.96
N SER A 607 4.78 -14.31 5.61
CA SER A 607 5.05 -15.32 4.60
C SER A 607 4.42 -14.90 3.28
N MET A 608 5.25 -14.70 2.26
CA MET A 608 4.82 -14.41 0.89
C MET A 608 5.01 -15.66 0.02
N VAL A 609 4.03 -16.00 -0.83
CA VAL A 609 4.11 -17.17 -1.72
C VAL A 609 4.19 -16.74 -3.19
N ARG A 610 5.01 -17.43 -3.98
CA ARG A 610 4.95 -17.40 -5.45
C ARG A 610 3.69 -18.13 -5.92
N ASP A 611 2.60 -17.38 -6.04
CA ASP A 611 1.26 -17.91 -6.30
C ASP A 611 1.13 -18.61 -7.65
N ARG A 612 0.47 -19.78 -7.62
CA ARG A 612 -0.11 -20.45 -8.80
C ARG A 612 -1.53 -19.97 -9.06
N GLY A 613 -2.24 -19.61 -7.99
CA GLY A 613 -3.52 -18.94 -8.04
C GLY A 613 -3.44 -17.68 -8.90
N SER A 614 -4.56 -17.30 -9.50
CA SER A 614 -4.63 -16.11 -10.31
C SER A 614 -5.98 -15.42 -10.16
N GLY A 615 -6.00 -14.16 -10.58
CA GLY A 615 -7.14 -13.27 -10.48
C GLY A 615 -7.55 -12.65 -11.80
N THR A 616 -8.58 -11.82 -11.72
CA THR A 616 -9.13 -11.05 -12.83
C THR A 616 -9.43 -9.62 -12.38
N VAL A 617 -9.05 -8.65 -13.21
CA VAL A 617 -9.45 -7.24 -13.12
C VAL A 617 -10.67 -7.04 -14.02
N HIS A 618 -11.81 -6.73 -13.41
CA HIS A 618 -13.06 -6.46 -14.13
C HIS A 618 -13.24 -4.98 -14.45
N GLY A 619 -12.63 -4.11 -13.65
CA GLY A 619 -12.72 -2.66 -13.75
C GLY A 619 -11.92 -2.02 -12.62
N GLU A 620 -11.93 -0.69 -12.56
CA GLU A 620 -11.27 0.06 -11.49
C GLU A 620 -11.79 -0.38 -10.11
N ARG A 621 -10.88 -0.80 -9.23
CA ARG A 621 -11.17 -1.37 -7.89
C ARG A 621 -12.06 -2.63 -7.88
N ARG A 622 -12.34 -3.26 -9.03
CA ARG A 622 -13.13 -4.51 -9.11
C ARG A 622 -12.22 -5.69 -9.45
N ILE A 623 -11.63 -6.28 -8.41
CA ILE A 623 -10.62 -7.34 -8.53
C ILE A 623 -11.15 -8.64 -7.91
N ALA A 624 -11.09 -9.73 -8.67
CA ALA A 624 -11.29 -11.09 -8.15
C ALA A 624 -9.94 -11.80 -8.07
N TYR A 625 -9.71 -12.60 -7.04
CA TYR A 625 -8.50 -13.40 -6.89
C TYR A 625 -8.83 -14.74 -6.22
N HIS A 626 -8.19 -15.81 -6.70
CA HIS A 626 -8.33 -17.15 -6.16
C HIS A 626 -6.98 -17.65 -5.64
N LEU A 627 -6.91 -17.96 -4.34
CA LEU A 627 -5.75 -18.58 -3.72
C LEU A 627 -5.79 -20.10 -3.94
N ASP A 628 -4.81 -20.65 -4.66
CA ASP A 628 -4.70 -22.09 -4.93
C ASP A 628 -4.51 -22.90 -3.63
N ALA A 629 -4.91 -24.17 -3.65
CA ALA A 629 -4.72 -25.07 -2.51
C ALA A 629 -3.25 -25.26 -2.16
N THR A 630 -2.38 -25.36 -3.17
CA THR A 630 -0.93 -25.49 -2.96
C THR A 630 -0.34 -24.20 -2.41
N ASP A 631 -0.84 -23.04 -2.87
CA ASP A 631 -0.38 -21.74 -2.35
C ASP A 631 -0.75 -21.59 -0.88
N ARG A 632 -1.94 -22.05 -0.49
CA ARG A 632 -2.39 -22.07 0.91
C ARG A 632 -1.48 -22.92 1.79
N GLU A 633 -1.07 -24.10 1.32
CA GLU A 633 -0.19 -24.99 2.07
C GLU A 633 1.21 -24.39 2.23
N ASN A 634 1.80 -23.85 1.15
CA ASN A 634 3.09 -23.16 1.23
C ASN A 634 3.04 -21.95 2.19
N MET A 635 1.92 -21.21 2.17
CA MET A 635 1.73 -20.08 3.08
C MET A 635 1.56 -20.54 4.53
N ARG A 636 0.87 -21.67 4.77
CA ARG A 636 0.72 -22.26 6.09
C ARG A 636 2.07 -22.67 6.68
N GLU A 637 2.91 -23.37 5.90
CA GLU A 637 4.26 -23.73 6.34
C GLU A 637 5.11 -22.48 6.60
N GLY A 638 5.02 -21.46 5.75
CA GLY A 638 5.70 -20.19 5.99
C GLY A 638 5.24 -19.48 7.27
N LEU A 639 3.94 -19.48 7.60
CA LEU A 639 3.44 -18.93 8.87
C LEU A 639 3.97 -19.70 10.08
N ARG A 640 3.95 -21.04 10.02
CA ARG A 640 4.52 -21.89 11.09
C ARG A 640 6.00 -21.59 11.28
N ARG A 641 6.74 -21.48 10.18
CA ARG A 641 8.17 -21.13 10.18
C ARG A 641 8.42 -19.76 10.82
N ALA A 642 7.62 -18.75 10.45
CA ALA A 642 7.73 -17.40 11.00
C ALA A 642 7.43 -17.35 12.51
N LEU A 643 6.44 -18.11 12.99
CA LEU A 643 6.13 -18.22 14.42
C LEU A 643 7.28 -18.89 15.21
N ARG A 644 7.89 -19.95 14.67
CA ARG A 644 9.09 -20.55 15.25
C ARG A 644 10.24 -19.54 15.33
N VAL A 645 10.48 -18.77 14.27
CA VAL A 645 11.50 -17.72 14.23
C VAL A 645 11.26 -16.68 15.33
N LEU A 646 10.03 -16.19 15.48
CA LEU A 646 9.68 -15.24 16.54
C LEU A 646 9.88 -15.82 17.94
N ALA A 647 9.45 -17.05 18.19
CA ALA A 647 9.64 -17.74 19.46
C ALA A 647 11.13 -17.90 19.79
N ALA A 648 11.93 -18.43 18.84
CA ALA A 648 13.36 -18.63 19.01
C ALA A 648 14.12 -17.31 19.21
N ALA A 649 13.70 -16.24 18.53
CA ALA A 649 14.27 -14.90 18.72
C ALA A 649 14.10 -14.38 20.16
N GLY A 650 13.09 -14.88 20.89
CA GLY A 650 12.82 -14.56 22.29
C GLY A 650 11.54 -13.76 22.52
N ALA A 651 10.53 -13.91 21.65
CA ALA A 651 9.23 -13.28 21.87
C ALA A 651 8.62 -13.76 23.20
N ALA A 652 7.99 -12.85 23.96
CA ALA A 652 7.22 -13.21 25.16
C ALA A 652 5.86 -13.83 24.80
N GLU A 653 5.29 -13.38 23.68
CA GLU A 653 4.02 -13.82 23.13
C GLU A 653 4.09 -13.74 21.60
N ILE A 654 3.51 -14.71 20.92
CA ILE A 654 3.39 -14.75 19.45
C ILE A 654 1.94 -14.95 19.04
N GLY A 655 1.58 -14.60 17.82
CA GLY A 655 0.25 -14.90 17.30
C GLY A 655 0.08 -14.65 15.82
N THR A 656 -1.11 -14.98 15.33
CA THR A 656 -1.53 -14.75 13.95
C THR A 656 -2.48 -13.56 13.86
N HIS A 657 -2.83 -13.18 12.63
CA HIS A 657 -3.86 -12.16 12.37
C HIS A 657 -5.25 -12.76 12.10
N ARG A 658 -5.51 -13.99 12.58
CA ARG A 658 -6.85 -14.60 12.52
C ARG A 658 -7.82 -13.84 13.41
N SER A 659 -9.04 -13.67 12.92
CA SER A 659 -10.10 -12.85 13.55
C SER A 659 -10.52 -13.30 14.95
N ASP A 660 -10.16 -14.51 15.37
CA ASP A 660 -10.36 -15.06 16.71
C ASP A 660 -9.29 -14.61 17.72
N GLY A 661 -8.20 -13.99 17.27
CA GLY A 661 -7.10 -13.53 18.11
C GLY A 661 -6.13 -14.63 18.53
N GLN A 662 -5.98 -15.70 17.72
CA GLN A 662 -5.06 -16.81 17.96
C GLN A 662 -3.65 -16.32 18.36
N ARG A 663 -3.20 -16.73 19.56
CA ARG A 663 -1.94 -16.32 20.19
C ARG A 663 -1.42 -17.42 21.12
N PHE A 664 -0.14 -17.30 21.48
CA PHE A 664 0.59 -18.22 22.33
C PHE A 664 1.60 -17.48 23.20
N VAL A 665 1.59 -17.75 24.51
CA VAL A 665 2.56 -17.21 25.45
C VAL A 665 3.80 -18.10 25.44
N CYS A 666 4.94 -17.55 25.05
CA CYS A 666 6.19 -18.31 24.91
C CYS A 666 6.92 -18.49 26.25
N ARG A 667 6.74 -17.55 27.18
CA ARG A 667 7.45 -17.57 28.46
C ARG A 667 7.06 -18.78 29.30
N GLY A 668 8.03 -19.65 29.59
CA GLY A 668 7.83 -20.86 30.39
C GLY A 668 7.09 -21.99 29.66
N ALA A 669 6.84 -21.85 28.36
CA ALA A 669 6.22 -22.90 27.57
C ALA A 669 7.23 -23.99 27.18
N THR A 670 6.74 -25.22 27.02
CA THR A 670 7.53 -26.34 26.51
C THR A 670 7.51 -26.38 24.98
N GLU A 671 8.50 -27.03 24.37
CA GLU A 671 8.54 -27.23 22.91
C GLU A 671 7.29 -27.97 22.41
N ALA A 672 6.79 -28.94 23.17
CA ALA A 672 5.57 -29.68 22.83
C ALA A 672 4.33 -28.77 22.77
N ALA A 673 4.21 -27.81 23.70
CA ALA A 673 3.10 -26.85 23.70
C ALA A 673 3.19 -25.87 22.51
N LEU A 674 4.42 -25.49 22.12
CA LEU A 674 4.64 -24.68 20.92
C LEU A 674 4.22 -25.45 19.66
N GLU A 675 4.63 -26.71 19.52
CA GLU A 675 4.25 -27.53 18.36
C GLU A 675 2.73 -27.77 18.28
N GLU A 676 2.05 -28.01 19.41
CA GLU A 676 0.58 -28.09 19.45
C GLU A 676 -0.09 -26.79 18.96
N PHE A 677 0.44 -25.64 19.37
CA PHE A 677 -0.04 -24.35 18.87
C PHE A 677 0.17 -24.21 17.35
N LEU A 678 1.34 -24.59 16.84
CA LEU A 678 1.68 -24.52 15.42
C LEU A 678 0.81 -25.47 14.57
N ASP A 679 0.40 -26.62 15.11
CA ASP A 679 -0.54 -27.54 14.47
C ASP A 679 -1.92 -26.90 14.25
N GLY A 680 -2.34 -26.00 15.15
CA GLY A 680 -3.53 -25.18 15.01
C GLY A 680 -3.41 -23.97 14.07
N VAL A 681 -2.22 -23.67 13.52
CA VAL A 681 -2.01 -22.56 12.58
C VAL A 681 -2.48 -22.97 11.19
N ASP A 682 -3.32 -22.14 10.58
CA ASP A 682 -3.87 -22.35 9.23
C ASP A 682 -4.10 -21.02 8.52
N VAL A 683 -4.09 -21.06 7.18
CA VAL A 683 -4.40 -19.92 6.30
C VAL A 683 -5.89 -19.95 5.99
N VAL A 684 -6.65 -19.35 6.90
CA VAL A 684 -8.11 -19.27 6.79
C VAL A 684 -8.53 -18.37 5.62
N ARG A 685 -9.75 -18.59 5.12
CA ARG A 685 -10.29 -17.79 4.00
C ARG A 685 -10.71 -16.40 4.50
N GLY A 686 -10.99 -15.51 3.55
CA GLY A 686 -11.45 -14.15 3.83
C GLY A 686 -12.81 -14.06 4.54
N PRO A 687 -13.25 -12.84 4.87
CA PRO A 687 -14.46 -12.57 5.66
C PRO A 687 -15.73 -13.18 5.05
N GLN A 688 -15.85 -13.28 3.72
CA GLN A 688 -17.02 -13.90 3.09
C GLN A 688 -17.08 -15.44 3.19
N SER A 689 -16.10 -16.07 3.83
CA SER A 689 -16.08 -17.53 3.99
C SER A 689 -17.10 -18.04 5.01
N LYS A 690 -17.48 -19.31 4.89
CA LYS A 690 -18.40 -19.99 5.84
C LYS A 690 -17.70 -20.47 7.12
N ALA A 691 -16.41 -20.18 7.30
CA ALA A 691 -15.69 -20.49 8.53
C ALA A 691 -15.96 -19.41 9.60
N GLU A 692 -15.87 -19.78 10.87
CA GLU A 692 -16.00 -18.81 11.98
C GLU A 692 -14.82 -17.83 12.02
N ALA A 693 -13.59 -18.36 11.88
CA ALA A 693 -12.37 -17.58 11.80
C ALA A 693 -12.06 -17.18 10.35
N TRP A 694 -11.49 -16.00 10.18
CA TRP A 694 -11.10 -15.43 8.89
C TRP A 694 -9.88 -14.52 9.07
N SER A 695 -9.16 -14.24 8.00
CA SER A 695 -8.00 -13.35 7.99
C SER A 695 -7.96 -12.55 6.69
N LEU A 696 -7.21 -11.45 6.72
CA LEU A 696 -6.94 -10.65 5.54
C LEU A 696 -5.55 -11.00 5.03
N CYS A 697 -5.45 -11.32 3.74
CA CYS A 697 -4.17 -11.27 3.05
C CYS A 697 -3.83 -9.83 2.70
N CYS A 698 -2.54 -9.53 2.58
CA CYS A 698 -2.08 -8.28 2.01
C CYS A 698 -1.24 -8.55 0.76
N THR A 699 -1.08 -7.53 -0.08
CA THR A 699 -0.14 -7.57 -1.20
C THR A 699 0.25 -6.16 -1.63
N ALA A 700 1.53 -6.00 -1.99
CA ALA A 700 2.05 -4.84 -2.70
C ALA A 700 2.57 -5.20 -4.11
N HIS A 701 2.32 -6.44 -4.56
CA HIS A 701 2.86 -6.99 -5.80
C HIS A 701 1.70 -7.42 -6.70
N GLN A 702 1.41 -6.64 -7.74
CA GLN A 702 0.39 -6.99 -8.73
C GLN A 702 1.04 -7.17 -10.09
N MET A 703 0.82 -8.31 -10.74
CA MET A 703 1.47 -8.63 -12.01
C MET A 703 0.62 -9.51 -12.93
N GLY A 704 0.96 -9.54 -14.22
CA GLY A 704 0.47 -10.51 -15.20
C GLY A 704 -0.91 -10.26 -15.79
N SER A 705 -1.57 -9.16 -15.45
CA SER A 705 -2.95 -8.89 -15.89
C SER A 705 -3.11 -8.60 -17.40
N CYS A 706 -2.02 -8.44 -18.13
CA CYS A 706 -1.97 -8.31 -19.59
C CYS A 706 -0.73 -9.06 -20.11
N ARG A 707 -0.57 -10.32 -19.69
CA ARG A 707 0.68 -11.08 -19.91
C ARG A 707 1.11 -11.10 -21.38
N MET A 708 2.42 -11.09 -21.61
CA MET A 708 2.99 -11.37 -22.93
C MET A 708 2.80 -12.84 -23.29
N GLY A 709 2.70 -13.13 -24.59
CA GLY A 709 2.59 -14.48 -25.11
C GLY A 709 3.33 -14.62 -26.45
N ALA A 710 3.70 -15.86 -26.77
CA ALA A 710 4.31 -16.18 -28.07
C ALA A 710 3.32 -16.00 -29.23
N THR A 711 2.03 -16.24 -28.98
CA THR A 711 0.94 -16.05 -29.96
C THR A 711 -0.21 -15.22 -29.36
N PRO A 712 -1.15 -14.70 -30.19
CA PRO A 712 -2.37 -14.05 -29.71
C PRO A 712 -3.24 -14.95 -28.82
N ALA A 713 -3.11 -16.28 -28.96
CA ALA A 713 -3.84 -17.24 -28.15
C ALA A 713 -3.28 -17.35 -26.71
N ASP A 714 -2.06 -16.89 -26.47
CA ASP A 714 -1.33 -17.10 -25.22
C ASP A 714 -1.31 -15.87 -24.31
N GLY A 715 -1.40 -14.66 -24.88
CA GLY A 715 -1.27 -13.41 -24.12
C GLY A 715 -2.06 -12.23 -24.68
N ALA A 716 -2.06 -11.13 -23.93
CA ALA A 716 -2.69 -9.87 -24.33
C ALA A 716 -1.79 -9.04 -25.27
N VAL A 717 -0.48 -9.21 -25.14
CA VAL A 717 0.56 -8.56 -25.96
C VAL A 717 1.55 -9.60 -26.49
N ASP A 718 2.27 -9.25 -27.54
CA ASP A 718 3.35 -10.08 -28.10
C ASP A 718 4.61 -10.03 -27.21
N ALA A 719 5.64 -10.79 -27.59
CA ALA A 719 6.91 -10.85 -26.86
C ALA A 719 7.67 -9.51 -26.83
N ARG A 720 7.30 -8.54 -27.67
CA ARG A 720 7.83 -7.17 -27.68
C ARG A 720 6.92 -6.20 -26.90
N GLY A 721 5.92 -6.72 -26.20
CA GLY A 721 4.97 -5.93 -25.43
C GLY A 721 3.95 -5.18 -26.28
N GLU A 722 3.87 -5.41 -27.59
CA GLU A 722 2.92 -4.75 -28.47
C GLU A 722 1.57 -5.48 -28.45
N SER A 723 0.47 -4.74 -28.40
CA SER A 723 -0.88 -5.29 -28.44
C SER A 723 -1.11 -6.14 -29.69
N TRP A 724 -1.74 -7.30 -29.53
CA TRP A 724 -2.17 -8.13 -30.66
C TRP A 724 -3.31 -7.49 -31.47
N GLU A 725 -4.06 -6.54 -30.88
CA GLU A 725 -5.22 -5.93 -31.51
C GLU A 725 -4.96 -4.53 -32.10
N ALA A 726 -3.93 -3.84 -31.61
CA ALA A 726 -3.65 -2.45 -31.99
C ALA A 726 -2.15 -2.22 -32.23
N ALA A 727 -1.79 -1.84 -33.45
CA ALA A 727 -0.42 -1.46 -33.78
C ALA A 727 -0.02 -0.18 -33.05
N GLN A 728 1.27 -0.06 -32.71
CA GLN A 728 1.85 1.09 -31.99
C GLN A 728 1.28 1.31 -30.58
N LEU A 729 0.62 0.30 -30.01
CA LEU A 729 0.22 0.27 -28.61
C LEU A 729 1.03 -0.78 -27.87
N PHE A 730 1.83 -0.34 -26.91
CA PHE A 730 2.70 -1.19 -26.11
C PHE A 730 2.28 -1.21 -24.64
N VAL A 731 2.66 -2.26 -23.92
CA VAL A 731 2.55 -2.34 -22.47
C VAL A 731 3.94 -2.51 -21.86
N CYS A 732 4.32 -1.63 -20.94
CA CYS A 732 5.64 -1.65 -20.29
C CYS A 732 5.48 -1.50 -18.76
N ASP A 733 4.81 -2.45 -18.13
CA ASP A 733 4.67 -2.53 -16.67
C ASP A 733 4.54 -3.99 -16.20
N ALA A 734 4.24 -4.21 -14.92
CA ALA A 734 4.10 -5.55 -14.35
C ALA A 734 3.03 -6.43 -15.01
N SER A 735 2.11 -5.85 -15.78
CA SER A 735 1.02 -6.57 -16.43
C SER A 735 1.52 -7.56 -17.48
N VAL A 736 2.70 -7.33 -18.07
CA VAL A 736 3.25 -8.21 -19.12
C VAL A 736 3.87 -9.48 -18.57
N LEU A 737 4.13 -9.58 -17.26
CA LEU A 737 4.84 -10.74 -16.69
C LEU A 737 4.01 -12.04 -16.88
N PRO A 738 4.62 -13.14 -17.35
CA PRO A 738 3.87 -14.39 -17.60
C PRO A 738 3.23 -15.01 -16.35
N THR A 739 3.97 -14.99 -15.23
CA THR A 739 3.55 -15.57 -13.94
C THR A 739 4.03 -14.71 -12.78
N ALA A 740 3.68 -15.09 -11.54
CA ALA A 740 4.35 -14.64 -10.32
C ALA A 740 5.89 -14.83 -10.38
N VAL A 741 6.65 -13.85 -9.87
CA VAL A 741 8.14 -13.88 -9.85
C VAL A 741 8.70 -14.60 -8.62
N GLY A 742 7.95 -14.62 -7.51
CA GLY A 742 8.37 -15.22 -6.23
C GLY A 742 9.34 -14.38 -5.39
N VAL A 743 9.78 -13.23 -5.89
CA VAL A 743 10.58 -12.21 -5.18
C VAL A 743 10.03 -10.81 -5.50
N ASN A 744 10.53 -9.77 -4.83
CA ASN A 744 10.09 -8.39 -5.07
C ASN A 744 10.26 -8.01 -6.57
N PRO A 745 9.19 -7.62 -7.28
CA PRO A 745 9.19 -7.62 -8.74
C PRO A 745 9.80 -6.35 -9.35
N MET A 746 10.22 -5.36 -8.56
CA MET A 746 10.67 -4.05 -9.07
C MET A 746 11.76 -4.18 -10.14
N VAL A 747 12.84 -4.91 -9.84
CA VAL A 747 13.96 -5.08 -10.78
C VAL A 747 13.49 -5.81 -12.03
N THR A 748 12.73 -6.89 -11.89
CA THR A 748 12.16 -7.65 -13.01
C THR A 748 11.32 -6.75 -13.92
N ILE A 749 10.43 -5.94 -13.36
CA ILE A 749 9.57 -5.02 -14.12
C ILE A 749 10.41 -3.98 -14.87
N GLN A 750 11.39 -3.35 -14.20
CA GLN A 750 12.26 -2.37 -14.85
C GLN A 750 13.11 -2.99 -15.95
N SER A 751 13.61 -4.21 -15.76
CA SER A 751 14.46 -4.90 -16.74
C SER A 751 13.67 -5.29 -17.98
N VAL A 752 12.45 -5.80 -17.79
CA VAL A 752 11.53 -6.06 -18.91
C VAL A 752 11.21 -4.76 -19.63
N ALA A 753 10.82 -3.70 -18.92
CA ALA A 753 10.52 -2.41 -19.53
C ALA A 753 11.71 -1.81 -20.30
N TYR A 754 12.94 -2.01 -19.80
CA TYR A 754 14.16 -1.60 -20.48
C TYR A 754 14.31 -2.31 -21.83
N CYS A 755 14.21 -3.65 -21.85
CA CYS A 755 14.28 -4.43 -23.09
C CYS A 755 13.18 -4.05 -24.08
N LEU A 756 11.94 -3.90 -23.61
CA LEU A 756 10.81 -3.51 -24.47
C LEU A 756 11.01 -2.11 -25.05
N ALA A 757 11.43 -1.14 -24.24
CA ALA A 757 11.65 0.23 -24.69
C ALA A 757 12.81 0.34 -25.69
N MET A 758 13.87 -0.48 -25.56
CA MET A 758 14.94 -0.57 -26.56
C MET A 758 14.41 -1.05 -27.92
N GLY A 759 13.54 -2.07 -27.92
CA GLY A 759 12.88 -2.55 -29.14
C GLY A 759 11.92 -1.53 -29.76
N ILE A 760 11.18 -0.77 -28.93
CA ILE A 760 10.32 0.32 -29.39
C ILE A 760 11.17 1.43 -30.05
N ALA A 761 12.30 1.81 -29.43
CA ALA A 761 13.21 2.81 -29.97
C ALA A 761 13.84 2.40 -31.31
N GLU A 762 14.10 1.11 -31.51
CA GLU A 762 14.55 0.58 -32.80
C GLU A 762 13.44 0.62 -33.86
N SER A 763 12.23 0.17 -33.50
CA SER A 763 11.06 0.20 -34.39
C SER A 763 10.71 1.62 -34.87
N LEU A 764 10.79 2.61 -33.98
CA LEU A 764 10.51 4.02 -34.32
C LEU A 764 11.60 4.67 -35.18
N ARG A 765 12.84 4.17 -35.14
CA ARG A 765 13.93 4.64 -36.02
C ARG A 765 13.80 4.10 -37.44
N GLN A 766 13.15 2.96 -37.63
CA GLN A 766 12.92 2.34 -38.93
C GLN A 766 11.68 2.90 -39.66
N GLN A 767 10.84 3.65 -38.96
CA GLN A 767 9.65 4.36 -39.48
C GLN A 767 9.96 5.83 -39.77
#